data_AF-A0A2H0RG41-F1
#
_entry.id   AF-A0A2H0RG41-F1
#
_cell.length_a   1.000
_cell.length_b   1.000
_cell.length_c   1.000
_cell.angle_alpha   90.00
_cell.angle_beta   90.00
_cell.angle_gamma   90.00
#
_symmetry.space_group_name_H-M   'P 1'
#
loop_
_entity.id
_entity.type
_entity.pdbx_description
1 polymer ?
#
loop_
_entity_poly.entity_id
_entity_poly.type
_entity_poly.pdbx_seq_one_letter_code
_entity_poly.pdbx_strand_id
1 'polypeptide(L)'
;MDGPKNEFEELTPEMQEETAKLFEHIDVTRSRPTESKTRYTEEDVRNSFENAHRLYRVKLAQWKKSERGPKPTFSMRFVNKRSPFVRDWLRARPDRDQFEFISEEAKKDWFYQKQTRWNDKKIREALRELFSKWKKRNIKQGGSFNFTYVAANNQALYSWLLRHNKRIEDFLSEEAVEKWQGQEAARPRKEGEIVSDLDKLYEEWKKGSQEEAFSPAYIIKYAPDIYSWVLRHQAEGGKELVDYLGDEARSQWTNVRGVSQMARKAERLFAEDNADIQTIKRLSSLFGASRIVDTFYAYRPDFRKVPPERLRKVIAPYLGNFLITRPPFRIDNLEMALPYLENEELAEGLYEVIKDGALLHFLTARKRDKNTIPESSFADYFLEIEKGPACAKSPGLRLIINRVRGYYQDVTKDRPRPEALVGSLKEGRDFPDIYQAINMKELEEKKRLLIADEMGVGKSGSVILTKEYLGAQTALVVVPSNVEETWINYLSSKVEDGEQVGYFKPDSAPRVLRISSPSDIENLTPGMYDYIVVSHERLAKGNYVEALLRAEPGMLIADEVHKFKNATTGRRAAGFIELADAIQGDNKYVALLSGTPAPNKVEDIATTLRVLYPERFSMVENRHLARSILNGSLIDLRALLATRMQRKSLADHIEMPALQEELVRVDLNGREQEIYELLLEEDEFTPAEKIRILRQFCMNHELLDVTPGVEQAKLVALKAELHKAFAEHDKVVLFVNAYIENVIRGDLSILDLLDLPESVQVRAVHGDNKKERQAVQQQLNKGAGKMLVAVSGQIADVGVDYSGAEHIIFYNEPWTEAERRQLIGRVYRPGLRRDLNVQTLITHGTIEHGIHHYLQVKQRAIEKLIEGIPITELEQQVLAAPGHEDTQNLEVNRDLAEAYFSAFERLNAMYAHTKEIGQKDFQKFLEQYGKLYADCYLNVGGRSYQGNASRIAGTIIETMRVERGEDPKELKILDAASGPQMLKTHSPEDLQGSIHSTDINLHHFKEGDMATVGSFTSLPYREGSFDYATLSLALHYSRFIPKKGNYERAQIFMELNRALKPGGRAIISLMYRLDLKNFEGFRGIMRDFGFRVVDEYTDHVQEGNTFRAHVITIEKIESPAGTVEEIVATGPSRFVAGLKFNQQKGNLRNSRKTVLGFKLAERDYQVKFNKEDLAMMREEEETLREGKRLKHRYGGIELIPVGILRRQEFVRMLLNDRYILFKRLTHGGGGVKIDNNF
;
A
#
# COMPACT_ATOMS: atom_id res chain seq x y z
N MET A 1 38.23 -7.85 8.07
CA MET A 1 38.73 -9.18 7.67
C MET A 1 38.43 -10.15 8.80
N ASP A 2 37.83 -11.30 8.51
CA ASP A 2 37.65 -12.38 9.50
C ASP A 2 38.59 -13.54 9.13
N GLY A 3 39.58 -13.77 9.99
CA GLY A 3 40.50 -14.90 9.99
C GLY A 3 40.96 -15.17 11.44
N PRO A 4 41.40 -16.39 11.78
CA PRO A 4 41.78 -16.73 13.14
C PRO A 4 42.92 -15.82 13.63
N LYS A 5 42.77 -15.28 14.86
CA LYS A 5 43.73 -14.37 15.52
C LYS A 5 45.14 -14.94 15.72
N ASN A 6 45.37 -16.22 15.41
CA ASN A 6 46.61 -16.93 15.74
C ASN A 6 47.68 -16.87 14.64
N GLU A 7 47.46 -16.14 13.53
CA GLU A 7 48.50 -15.92 12.50
C GLU A 7 49.32 -14.62 12.70
N PHE A 8 49.17 -13.93 13.83
CA PHE A 8 49.86 -12.66 14.09
C PHE A 8 51.19 -12.80 14.85
N GLU A 9 51.57 -14.01 15.26
CA GLU A 9 52.81 -14.25 16.01
C GLU A 9 54.08 -14.28 15.15
N GLU A 10 53.97 -14.24 13.81
CA GLU A 10 55.13 -14.26 12.89
C GLU A 10 55.49 -12.90 12.26
N LEU A 11 54.97 -11.79 12.77
CA LEU A 11 55.32 -10.45 12.27
C LEU A 11 56.53 -9.89 13.00
N THR A 12 57.50 -9.34 12.26
CA THR A 12 58.63 -8.62 12.88
C THR A 12 58.14 -7.38 13.64
N PRO A 13 58.84 -6.93 14.70
CA PRO A 13 58.42 -5.78 15.50
C PRO A 13 58.17 -4.51 14.68
N GLU A 14 58.99 -4.24 13.65
CA GLU A 14 58.78 -3.13 12.72
C GLU A 14 57.47 -3.27 11.92
N MET A 15 57.12 -4.49 11.49
CA MET A 15 55.85 -4.74 10.80
C MET A 15 54.66 -4.66 11.75
N GLN A 16 54.83 -5.03 13.02
CA GLN A 16 53.79 -4.84 14.05
C GLN A 16 53.55 -3.34 14.31
N GLU A 17 54.61 -2.52 14.33
CA GLU A 17 54.51 -1.06 14.50
C GLU A 17 53.89 -0.37 13.28
N GLU A 18 54.28 -0.74 12.05
CA GLU A 18 53.64 -0.24 10.83
C GLU A 18 52.17 -0.69 10.73
N THR A 19 51.87 -1.93 11.10
CA THR A 19 50.49 -2.46 11.10
C THR A 19 49.64 -1.76 12.17
N ALA A 20 50.21 -1.45 13.35
CA ALA A 20 49.54 -0.69 14.41
C ALA A 20 49.22 0.75 13.96
N LYS A 21 50.17 1.44 13.30
CA LYS A 21 49.95 2.77 12.70
C LYS A 21 48.87 2.76 11.61
N LEU A 22 48.79 1.67 10.83
CA LEU A 22 47.74 1.43 9.83
C LEU A 22 46.36 1.20 10.45
N PHE A 23 46.28 0.52 11.60
CA PHE A 23 45.02 0.31 12.33
C PHE A 23 44.51 1.57 13.02
N GLU A 24 45.38 2.46 13.49
CA GLU A 24 44.97 3.78 14.02
C GLU A 24 44.20 4.62 12.98
N HIS A 25 44.51 4.48 11.70
CA HIS A 25 43.81 5.17 10.61
C HIS A 25 42.56 4.41 10.09
N ILE A 26 42.34 3.16 10.52
CA ILE A 26 41.20 2.32 10.10
C ILE A 26 40.20 2.09 11.25
N ASP A 27 40.55 2.34 12.52
CA ASP A 27 39.65 2.21 13.67
C ASP A 27 38.68 3.40 13.82
N VAL A 28 37.90 3.65 12.77
CA VAL A 28 36.81 4.65 12.76
C VAL A 28 35.48 4.00 13.18
N THR A 29 35.51 2.82 13.79
CA THR A 29 34.27 2.06 14.11
C THR A 29 34.05 1.81 15.60
N ARG A 30 34.85 2.44 16.49
CA ARG A 30 34.76 2.24 17.94
C ARG A 30 34.50 3.47 18.81
N SER A 31 34.25 4.65 18.25
CA SER A 31 33.65 5.75 19.02
C SER A 31 32.13 5.62 19.04
N ARG A 32 31.53 5.69 20.24
CA ARG A 32 30.08 5.92 20.41
C ARG A 32 29.66 7.14 19.58
N PRO A 33 28.42 7.21 19.07
CA PRO A 33 27.94 8.42 18.40
C PRO A 33 27.71 9.51 19.44
N THR A 34 28.78 10.19 19.83
CA THR A 34 28.74 11.49 20.49
C THR A 34 29.19 12.52 19.46
N GLU A 35 28.29 13.45 19.15
CA GLU A 35 28.59 14.83 18.74
C GLU A 35 29.81 15.05 17.83
N SER A 36 29.67 14.79 16.53
CA SER A 36 30.20 15.67 15.46
C SER A 36 29.93 15.03 14.09
N LYS A 37 29.41 15.81 13.16
CA LYS A 37 29.43 15.48 11.73
C LYS A 37 30.79 15.89 11.18
N THR A 38 31.79 15.02 11.22
CA THR A 38 32.96 15.19 10.35
C THR A 38 32.66 14.53 9.02
N ARG A 39 32.46 15.33 7.96
CA ARG A 39 32.51 14.83 6.57
C ARG A 39 33.97 14.53 6.26
N TYR A 40 34.29 13.28 5.95
CA TYR A 40 35.60 12.88 5.44
C TYR A 40 35.86 13.53 4.08
N THR A 41 37.09 13.98 3.87
CA THR A 41 37.52 14.55 2.58
C THR A 41 37.87 13.43 1.59
N GLU A 42 37.93 13.76 0.29
CA GLU A 42 38.32 12.79 -0.75
C GLU A 42 39.77 12.31 -0.58
N GLU A 43 40.60 13.09 0.11
CA GLU A 43 42.00 12.79 0.43
C GLU A 43 42.13 11.75 1.57
N ASP A 44 41.25 11.81 2.57
CA ASP A 44 41.17 10.78 3.62
C ASP A 44 40.81 9.41 3.03
N VAL A 45 39.84 9.40 2.10
CA VAL A 45 39.42 8.18 1.38
C VAL A 45 40.56 7.63 0.51
N ARG A 46 41.27 8.51 -0.19
CA ARG A 46 42.44 8.16 -1.02
C ARG A 46 43.55 7.51 -0.21
N ASN A 47 43.91 8.10 0.94
CA ASN A 47 44.97 7.57 1.80
C ASN A 47 44.62 6.19 2.38
N SER A 48 43.38 5.96 2.78
CA SER A 48 42.94 4.62 3.22
C SER A 48 43.03 3.57 2.10
N PHE A 49 42.73 3.94 0.84
CA PHE A 49 42.80 3.02 -0.31
C PHE A 49 44.24 2.63 -0.67
N GLU A 50 45.16 3.60 -0.74
CA GLU A 50 46.57 3.34 -1.04
C GLU A 50 47.24 2.48 0.03
N ASN A 51 46.95 2.77 1.31
CA ASN A 51 47.50 2.02 2.44
C ASN A 51 47.07 0.55 2.45
N ALA A 52 45.80 0.28 2.15
CA ALA A 52 45.31 -1.08 2.15
C ALA A 52 45.77 -1.89 0.92
N HIS A 53 45.94 -1.23 -0.23
CA HIS A 53 46.58 -1.81 -1.39
C HIS A 53 48.06 -2.16 -1.14
N ARG A 54 48.78 -1.33 -0.36
CA ARG A 54 50.16 -1.63 0.07
C ARG A 54 50.21 -2.91 0.90
N LEU A 55 49.25 -3.10 1.82
CA LEU A 55 49.13 -4.30 2.63
C LEU A 55 48.85 -5.58 1.80
N TYR A 56 47.99 -5.46 0.78
CA TYR A 56 47.74 -6.55 -0.18
C TYR A 56 49.02 -6.99 -0.90
N ARG A 57 49.83 -6.03 -1.38
CA ARG A 57 51.09 -6.35 -2.08
C ARG A 57 52.10 -7.05 -1.19
N VAL A 58 52.18 -6.70 0.09
CA VAL A 58 53.06 -7.37 1.07
C VAL A 58 52.63 -8.83 1.28
N LYS A 59 51.33 -9.08 1.52
CA LYS A 59 50.82 -10.45 1.70
C LYS A 59 50.90 -11.29 0.42
N LEU A 60 50.72 -10.69 -0.76
CA LEU A 60 50.88 -11.37 -2.03
C LEU A 60 52.34 -11.77 -2.28
N ALA A 61 53.30 -10.92 -1.89
CA ALA A 61 54.72 -11.23 -1.99
C ALA A 61 55.15 -12.34 -1.01
N GLN A 62 54.58 -12.36 0.21
CA GLN A 62 54.78 -13.45 1.18
C GLN A 62 54.21 -14.78 0.67
N TRP A 63 53.01 -14.78 0.08
CA TRP A 63 52.43 -15.98 -0.52
C TRP A 63 53.25 -16.52 -1.70
N LYS A 64 53.74 -15.63 -2.59
CA LYS A 64 54.61 -16.04 -3.70
C LYS A 64 55.90 -16.72 -3.23
N LYS A 65 56.34 -16.48 -1.99
CA LYS A 65 57.52 -17.13 -1.40
C LYS A 65 57.22 -18.45 -0.67
N SER A 66 55.96 -18.75 -0.35
CA SER A 66 55.62 -19.93 0.47
C SER A 66 55.29 -21.21 -0.30
N GLU A 67 55.14 -21.14 -1.64
CA GLU A 67 54.94 -22.22 -2.63
C GLU A 67 53.98 -23.39 -2.28
N ARG A 68 53.21 -23.31 -1.19
CA ARG A 68 52.30 -24.38 -0.73
C ARG A 68 50.99 -23.77 -0.21
N GLY A 69 50.13 -23.33 -1.11
CA GLY A 69 48.74 -22.99 -0.79
C GLY A 69 48.02 -22.17 -1.86
N PRO A 70 46.68 -22.15 -1.88
CA PRO A 70 45.90 -21.31 -2.80
C PRO A 70 46.19 -19.82 -2.60
N LYS A 71 46.12 -19.03 -3.67
CA LYS A 71 46.36 -17.58 -3.66
C LYS A 71 45.45 -16.90 -2.63
N PRO A 72 45.95 -16.01 -1.75
CA PRO A 72 45.12 -15.36 -0.74
C PRO A 72 44.10 -14.45 -1.43
N THR A 73 42.81 -14.75 -1.25
CA THR A 73 41.69 -13.87 -1.60
C THR A 73 41.53 -12.81 -0.53
N PHE A 74 41.85 -11.56 -0.87
CA PHE A 74 41.61 -10.40 0.00
C PHE A 74 40.22 -9.81 -0.29
N SER A 75 39.31 -9.87 0.69
CA SER A 75 38.06 -9.12 0.63
C SER A 75 38.17 -7.83 1.43
N MET A 76 38.26 -6.70 0.73
CA MET A 76 38.15 -5.36 1.31
C MET A 76 36.78 -4.78 1.03
N ARG A 77 36.04 -4.41 2.08
CA ARG A 77 34.64 -4.00 2.00
C ARG A 77 34.52 -2.48 2.11
N PHE A 78 34.12 -1.79 1.04
CA PHE A 78 34.00 -0.32 1.01
C PHE A 78 32.55 0.16 0.89
N VAL A 79 32.25 1.35 1.43
CA VAL A 79 30.89 1.83 1.72
C VAL A 79 30.31 2.77 0.64
N ASN A 80 31.08 3.20 -0.36
CA ASN A 80 30.56 4.11 -1.40
C ASN A 80 31.19 3.88 -2.79
N LYS A 81 30.37 3.44 -3.75
CA LYS A 81 30.75 3.16 -5.16
C LYS A 81 30.64 4.39 -6.09
N ARG A 82 30.17 5.55 -5.59
CA ARG A 82 29.86 6.74 -6.39
C ARG A 82 30.96 7.82 -6.42
N SER A 83 32.10 7.62 -5.74
CA SER A 83 33.24 8.54 -5.83
C SER A 83 33.94 8.41 -7.20
N PRO A 84 34.10 9.50 -7.97
CA PRO A 84 34.85 9.50 -9.23
C PRO A 84 36.28 8.97 -9.07
N PHE A 85 36.98 9.39 -7.99
CA PHE A 85 38.33 8.92 -7.69
C PHE A 85 38.44 7.39 -7.57
N VAL A 86 37.51 6.73 -6.87
CA VAL A 86 37.53 5.26 -6.70
C VAL A 86 37.33 4.54 -8.03
N ARG A 87 36.53 5.09 -8.95
CA ARG A 87 36.35 4.54 -10.30
C ARG A 87 37.61 4.67 -11.13
N ASP A 88 38.26 5.83 -11.09
CA ASP A 88 39.47 6.07 -11.88
C ASP A 88 40.68 5.28 -11.36
N TRP A 89 40.80 5.16 -10.03
CA TRP A 89 41.83 4.35 -9.36
C TRP A 89 41.74 2.86 -9.70
N LEU A 90 40.53 2.29 -9.79
CA LEU A 90 40.30 0.90 -10.21
C LEU A 90 40.52 0.68 -11.71
N ARG A 91 40.22 1.68 -12.55
CA ARG A 91 40.43 1.59 -14.01
C ARG A 91 41.91 1.59 -14.39
N ALA A 92 42.75 2.25 -13.61
CA ALA A 92 44.18 2.39 -13.86
C ALA A 92 45.02 1.15 -13.49
N ARG A 93 44.41 0.04 -12.99
CA ARG A 93 45.19 -1.12 -12.48
C ARG A 93 44.80 -2.49 -13.05
N PRO A 94 45.78 -3.40 -13.23
CA PRO A 94 45.55 -4.69 -13.89
C PRO A 94 44.91 -5.75 -12.99
N ASP A 95 44.94 -5.59 -11.67
CA ASP A 95 44.48 -6.55 -10.66
C ASP A 95 43.12 -6.20 -10.03
N ARG A 96 42.38 -5.27 -10.66
CA ARG A 96 41.09 -4.73 -10.20
C ARG A 96 40.01 -5.79 -9.93
N ASP A 97 40.07 -6.93 -10.60
CA ASP A 97 39.09 -8.02 -10.50
C ASP A 97 39.20 -8.78 -9.17
N GLN A 98 40.20 -8.46 -8.34
CA GLN A 98 40.40 -9.06 -7.02
C GLN A 98 39.67 -8.30 -5.88
N PHE A 99 38.93 -7.22 -6.20
CA PHE A 99 38.23 -6.38 -5.22
C PHE A 99 36.70 -6.50 -5.35
N GLU A 100 36.01 -7.02 -4.32
CA GLU A 100 34.54 -7.14 -4.27
C GLU A 100 33.86 -6.01 -3.47
N PHE A 101 32.73 -5.50 -3.96
CA PHE A 101 31.92 -4.47 -3.28
C PHE A 101 30.53 -5.00 -2.91
N ILE A 102 30.07 -4.68 -1.70
CA ILE A 102 28.80 -5.18 -1.13
C ILE A 102 27.62 -4.26 -1.51
N SER A 103 26.45 -4.85 -1.76
CA SER A 103 25.17 -4.13 -1.92
C SER A 103 24.63 -3.55 -0.59
N GLU A 104 23.75 -2.55 -0.66
CA GLU A 104 23.03 -1.98 0.50
C GLU A 104 22.23 -3.03 1.31
N GLU A 105 21.87 -4.17 0.72
CA GLU A 105 21.14 -5.24 1.41
C GLU A 105 22.02 -6.04 2.35
N ALA A 106 23.26 -6.33 1.98
CA ALA A 106 24.21 -6.99 2.89
C ALA A 106 24.76 -6.04 3.98
N LYS A 107 24.54 -4.72 3.84
CA LYS A 107 24.70 -3.72 4.93
C LYS A 107 23.70 -3.96 6.06
N LYS A 108 22.45 -4.33 5.76
CA LYS A 108 21.43 -4.65 6.78
C LYS A 108 21.79 -5.91 7.55
N ASP A 109 22.25 -6.96 6.85
CA ASP A 109 22.63 -8.23 7.49
C ASP A 109 23.89 -8.10 8.38
N TRP A 110 24.87 -7.28 7.98
CA TRP A 110 26.08 -7.09 8.78
C TRP A 110 25.86 -6.23 10.04
N PHE A 111 25.05 -5.16 9.95
CA PHE A 111 24.68 -4.37 11.13
C PHE A 111 23.84 -5.17 12.13
N TYR A 112 23.03 -6.12 11.65
CA TYR A 112 22.24 -7.01 12.50
C TYR A 112 23.10 -8.07 13.23
N GLN A 113 24.20 -8.54 12.62
CA GLN A 113 25.00 -9.63 13.19
C GLN A 113 25.97 -9.25 14.33
N LYS A 114 26.26 -7.96 14.56
CA LYS A 114 27.20 -7.53 15.63
C LYS A 114 26.57 -7.03 16.94
N GLN A 115 25.24 -6.93 17.03
CA GLN A 115 24.58 -6.68 18.32
C GLN A 115 24.43 -8.00 19.09
N THR A 116 25.40 -8.25 19.98
CA THR A 116 25.36 -9.19 21.11
C THR A 116 25.17 -10.69 20.77
N ARG A 117 26.30 -11.41 20.59
CA ARG A 117 26.33 -12.87 20.80
C ARG A 117 26.17 -13.16 22.30
N TRP A 118 24.92 -13.20 22.75
CA TRP A 118 24.57 -13.94 23.96
C TRP A 118 24.64 -15.43 23.61
N ASN A 119 25.43 -16.19 24.37
CA ASN A 119 25.39 -17.65 24.38
C ASN A 119 24.93 -18.11 25.76
N ASP A 120 24.46 -19.34 25.87
CA ASP A 120 23.85 -19.87 27.11
C ASP A 120 24.74 -19.69 28.33
N LYS A 121 26.08 -19.77 28.16
CA LYS A 121 27.05 -19.53 29.24
C LYS A 121 27.01 -18.09 29.76
N LYS A 122 27.09 -17.09 28.88
CA LYS A 122 27.03 -15.67 29.26
C LYS A 122 25.67 -15.26 29.81
N ILE A 123 24.59 -15.87 29.32
CA ILE A 123 23.23 -15.67 29.83
C ILE A 123 23.13 -16.15 31.27
N ARG A 124 23.61 -17.37 31.55
CA ARG A 124 23.65 -17.94 32.90
C ARG A 124 24.48 -17.09 33.86
N GLU A 125 25.64 -16.61 33.43
CA GLU A 125 26.50 -15.72 34.22
C GLU A 125 25.80 -14.40 34.56
N ALA A 126 25.19 -13.74 33.57
CA ALA A 126 24.47 -12.48 33.78
C ALA A 126 23.23 -12.63 34.66
N LEU A 127 22.45 -13.72 34.50
CA LEU A 127 21.30 -14.01 35.36
C LEU A 127 21.71 -14.33 36.80
N ARG A 128 22.81 -15.08 37.00
CA ARG A 128 23.36 -15.34 38.34
C ARG A 128 23.81 -14.06 39.04
N GLU A 129 24.46 -13.15 38.31
CA GLU A 129 24.89 -11.87 38.88
C GLU A 129 23.69 -11.00 39.31
N LEU A 130 22.65 -10.92 38.46
CA LEU A 130 21.40 -10.22 38.77
C LEU A 130 20.65 -10.86 39.94
N PHE A 131 20.59 -12.19 39.99
CA PHE A 131 19.96 -12.93 41.09
C PHE A 131 20.71 -12.69 42.42
N SER A 132 22.04 -12.67 42.40
CA SER A 132 22.86 -12.36 43.58
C SER A 132 22.64 -10.92 44.08
N LYS A 133 22.56 -9.95 43.16
CA LYS A 133 22.24 -8.54 43.48
C LYS A 133 20.84 -8.39 44.08
N TRP A 134 19.86 -9.09 43.52
CA TRP A 134 18.49 -9.14 44.05
C TRP A 134 18.44 -9.77 45.44
N LYS A 135 19.11 -10.93 45.64
CA LYS A 135 19.18 -11.66 46.91
C LYS A 135 19.75 -10.76 48.02
N LYS A 136 20.75 -9.93 47.73
CA LYS A 136 21.33 -8.99 48.73
C LYS A 136 20.41 -7.81 49.09
N ARG A 137 19.60 -7.30 48.15
CA ARG A 137 18.79 -6.09 48.36
C ARG A 137 17.36 -6.37 48.85
N ASN A 138 16.72 -7.44 48.38
CA ASN A 138 15.27 -7.61 48.50
C ASN A 138 14.81 -8.71 49.45
N ILE A 139 15.74 -9.48 50.07
CA ILE A 139 15.38 -10.51 51.08
C ILE A 139 14.61 -9.92 52.28
N LYS A 140 14.87 -8.67 52.66
CA LYS A 140 14.16 -8.00 53.78
C LYS A 140 12.79 -7.42 53.40
N GLN A 141 12.45 -7.35 52.11
CA GLN A 141 11.23 -6.70 51.61
C GLN A 141 10.27 -7.64 50.84
N GLY A 142 10.61 -8.94 50.72
CA GLY A 142 9.72 -9.94 50.11
C GLY A 142 9.46 -9.78 48.60
N GLY A 143 10.19 -8.93 47.89
CA GLY A 143 10.01 -8.73 46.43
C GLY A 143 10.57 -9.90 45.62
N SER A 144 9.92 -10.29 44.52
CA SER A 144 10.25 -11.45 43.67
C SER A 144 11.31 -11.17 42.59
N PHE A 145 12.05 -12.20 42.13
CA PHE A 145 12.96 -12.10 40.99
C PHE A 145 12.18 -12.43 39.71
N ASN A 146 11.96 -11.45 38.82
CA ASN A 146 11.08 -11.61 37.64
C ASN A 146 11.62 -10.87 36.39
N PHE A 147 10.91 -10.99 35.26
CA PHE A 147 11.29 -10.35 33.99
C PHE A 147 11.37 -8.82 34.08
N THR A 148 10.50 -8.19 34.88
CA THR A 148 10.52 -6.74 35.14
C THR A 148 11.80 -6.32 35.84
N TYR A 149 12.25 -7.10 36.82
CA TYR A 149 13.54 -6.87 37.49
C TYR A 149 14.72 -7.02 36.54
N VAL A 150 14.71 -8.03 35.65
CA VAL A 150 15.75 -8.21 34.62
C VAL A 150 15.72 -7.09 33.58
N ALA A 151 14.53 -6.63 33.16
CA ALA A 151 14.37 -5.52 32.23
C ALA A 151 14.93 -4.21 32.79
N ALA A 152 14.62 -3.90 34.05
CA ALA A 152 15.07 -2.70 34.73
C ALA A 152 16.58 -2.68 35.00
N ASN A 153 17.22 -3.85 35.15
CA ASN A 153 18.62 -3.94 35.57
C ASN A 153 19.57 -4.46 34.46
N ASN A 154 19.05 -5.03 33.37
CA ASN A 154 19.81 -5.47 32.20
C ASN A 154 18.93 -5.58 30.94
N GLN A 155 18.61 -4.43 30.34
CA GLN A 155 17.67 -4.33 29.21
C GLN A 155 18.16 -5.05 27.92
N ALA A 156 19.47 -5.22 27.74
CA ALA A 156 20.04 -5.95 26.62
C ALA A 156 19.79 -7.47 26.72
N LEU A 157 19.95 -8.04 27.92
CA LEU A 157 19.61 -9.43 28.21
C LEU A 157 18.10 -9.68 28.06
N TYR A 158 17.28 -8.78 28.62
CA TYR A 158 15.82 -8.81 28.49
C TYR A 158 15.37 -8.81 27.02
N SER A 159 15.90 -7.87 26.22
CA SER A 159 15.58 -7.76 24.79
C SER A 159 16.08 -8.96 23.97
N TRP A 160 17.14 -9.63 24.41
CA TRP A 160 17.63 -10.84 23.75
C TRP A 160 16.76 -12.06 24.07
N LEU A 161 16.41 -12.26 25.35
CA LEU A 161 15.50 -13.34 25.81
C LEU A 161 14.14 -13.25 25.08
N LEU A 162 13.58 -12.04 24.94
CA LEU A 162 12.36 -11.79 24.17
C LEU A 162 12.51 -12.09 22.68
N ARG A 163 13.61 -11.65 22.06
CA ARG A 163 13.85 -11.86 20.61
C ARG A 163 14.06 -13.33 20.26
N HIS A 164 14.69 -14.10 21.13
CA HIS A 164 15.03 -15.51 20.88
C HIS A 164 14.06 -16.49 21.55
N ASN A 165 13.00 -15.98 22.18
CA ASN A 165 11.95 -16.77 22.82
C ASN A 165 12.47 -17.75 23.88
N LYS A 166 13.39 -17.29 24.73
CA LYS A 166 14.05 -18.08 25.77
C LYS A 166 13.53 -17.69 27.15
N ARG A 167 13.26 -18.65 28.04
CA ARG A 167 12.73 -18.36 29.39
C ARG A 167 13.88 -18.08 30.36
N ILE A 168 13.63 -17.28 31.40
CA ILE A 168 14.64 -17.06 32.45
C ILE A 168 14.89 -18.38 33.20
N GLU A 169 13.84 -19.17 33.47
CA GLU A 169 13.94 -20.45 34.19
C GLU A 169 14.87 -21.47 33.50
N ASP A 170 14.99 -21.44 32.17
CA ASP A 170 15.87 -22.33 31.38
C ASP A 170 17.37 -22.17 31.74
N PHE A 171 17.73 -21.09 32.44
CA PHE A 171 19.10 -20.73 32.79
C PHE A 171 19.33 -20.51 34.29
N LEU A 172 18.30 -20.72 35.13
CA LEU A 172 18.40 -20.62 36.59
C LEU A 172 18.80 -21.98 37.21
N SER A 173 19.41 -21.94 38.39
CA SER A 173 19.59 -23.15 39.22
C SER A 173 18.29 -23.51 39.93
N GLU A 174 18.10 -24.78 40.34
CA GLU A 174 16.89 -25.23 41.05
C GLU A 174 16.50 -24.32 42.24
N GLU A 175 17.47 -23.91 43.07
CA GLU A 175 17.25 -22.97 44.20
C GLU A 175 16.73 -21.58 43.75
N ALA A 176 17.05 -21.15 42.52
CA ALA A 176 16.62 -19.88 41.97
C ALA A 176 15.25 -19.98 41.26
N VAL A 177 14.88 -21.17 40.80
CA VAL A 177 13.55 -21.45 40.23
C VAL A 177 12.48 -21.43 41.32
N GLU A 178 12.75 -22.00 42.51
CA GLU A 178 11.82 -21.94 43.66
C GLU A 178 11.49 -20.50 44.11
N LYS A 179 12.41 -19.56 43.91
CA LYS A 179 12.25 -18.14 44.32
C LYS A 179 11.85 -17.21 43.17
N TRP A 180 11.73 -17.73 41.95
CA TRP A 180 11.26 -16.98 40.80
C TRP A 180 9.73 -16.99 40.79
N GLN A 181 9.12 -15.82 40.99
CA GLN A 181 7.68 -15.66 40.77
C GLN A 181 7.50 -15.01 39.40
N GLY A 182 7.14 -15.81 38.41
CA GLY A 182 6.82 -15.35 37.07
C GLY A 182 5.62 -14.41 37.09
N GLN A 183 5.86 -13.11 36.95
CA GLN A 183 4.82 -12.18 36.50
C GLN A 183 4.88 -12.08 34.97
N GLU A 184 3.77 -12.43 34.34
CA GLU A 184 3.53 -12.45 32.91
C GLU A 184 3.91 -11.12 32.24
N ALA A 185 4.97 -11.13 31.41
CA ALA A 185 4.77 -10.70 30.05
C ALA A 185 4.48 -11.97 29.26
N ALA A 186 3.23 -12.43 29.32
CA ALA A 186 2.74 -13.41 28.38
C ALA A 186 3.06 -12.85 26.99
N ARG A 187 3.89 -13.57 26.23
CA ARG A 187 3.96 -13.37 24.79
C ARG A 187 2.50 -13.34 24.33
N PRO A 188 2.04 -12.34 23.54
CA PRO A 188 0.86 -12.58 22.75
C PRO A 188 1.24 -13.75 21.85
N ARG A 189 0.76 -14.95 22.19
CA ARG A 189 0.89 -16.10 21.29
C ARG A 189 0.28 -15.64 19.99
N LYS A 190 1.00 -15.79 18.88
CA LYS A 190 0.41 -15.51 17.57
C LYS A 190 -0.81 -16.42 17.44
N GLU A 191 -1.89 -15.94 16.84
CA GLU A 191 -3.12 -16.71 16.56
C GLU A 191 -2.81 -18.15 16.08
N GLY A 192 -1.74 -18.35 15.30
CA GLY A 192 -1.30 -19.67 14.83
C GLY A 192 -0.69 -20.62 15.87
N GLU A 193 -0.11 -20.13 16.97
CA GLU A 193 0.46 -20.97 18.03
C GLU A 193 -0.64 -21.60 18.91
N ILE A 194 -1.69 -20.83 19.26
CA ILE A 194 -2.86 -21.34 20.00
C ILE A 194 -3.62 -22.38 19.18
N VAL A 195 -3.78 -22.11 17.88
CA VAL A 195 -4.40 -23.03 16.91
C VAL A 195 -3.61 -24.33 16.81
N SER A 196 -2.28 -24.25 16.77
CA SER A 196 -1.41 -25.43 16.74
C SER A 196 -1.49 -26.26 18.03
N ASP A 197 -1.66 -25.61 19.18
CA ASP A 197 -1.81 -26.31 20.46
C ASP A 197 -3.18 -26.99 20.56
N LEU A 198 -4.24 -26.34 20.08
CA LEU A 198 -5.57 -26.92 20.00
C LEU A 198 -5.65 -28.05 18.97
N ASP A 199 -4.96 -27.93 17.82
CA ASP A 199 -4.80 -29.02 16.85
C ASP A 199 -4.12 -30.23 17.47
N LYS A 200 -3.03 -30.01 18.24
CA LYS A 200 -2.33 -31.07 18.97
C LYS A 200 -3.22 -31.73 20.02
N LEU A 201 -3.86 -30.92 20.85
CA LEU A 201 -4.71 -31.41 21.94
C LEU A 201 -5.92 -32.17 21.40
N TYR A 202 -6.49 -31.72 20.29
CA TYR A 202 -7.55 -32.43 19.58
C TYR A 202 -7.07 -33.78 19.01
N GLU A 203 -5.86 -33.84 18.46
CA GLU A 203 -5.26 -35.09 17.97
C GLU A 203 -4.85 -36.04 19.12
N GLU A 204 -4.49 -35.53 20.30
CA GLU A 204 -4.21 -36.31 21.52
C GLU A 204 -5.51 -36.82 22.17
N TRP A 205 -6.53 -35.97 22.24
CA TRP A 205 -7.88 -36.32 22.66
C TRP A 205 -8.48 -37.42 21.77
N LYS A 206 -8.32 -37.32 20.43
CA LYS A 206 -8.71 -38.39 19.48
C LYS A 206 -7.99 -39.72 19.72
N LYS A 207 -6.81 -39.71 20.33
CA LYS A 207 -6.00 -40.90 20.64
C LYS A 207 -6.25 -41.46 22.04
N GLY A 208 -7.14 -40.86 22.82
CA GLY A 208 -7.50 -41.32 24.17
C GLY A 208 -6.51 -40.97 25.27
N SER A 209 -5.52 -40.10 25.01
CA SER A 209 -4.54 -39.65 26.01
C SER A 209 -5.11 -38.44 26.74
N GLN A 210 -5.72 -38.65 27.91
CA GLN A 210 -6.39 -37.60 28.69
C GLN A 210 -5.53 -37.11 29.88
N GLU A 211 -4.39 -36.47 29.63
CA GLU A 211 -3.64 -35.80 30.69
C GLU A 211 -3.55 -34.27 30.45
N GLU A 212 -4.10 -33.55 31.44
CA GLU A 212 -4.05 -32.11 31.73
C GLU A 212 -4.15 -31.12 30.56
N ALA A 213 -5.37 -30.86 30.10
CA ALA A 213 -5.66 -29.81 29.14
C ALA A 213 -6.23 -28.54 29.81
N PHE A 214 -5.41 -27.47 29.81
CA PHE A 214 -5.72 -26.06 30.09
C PHE A 214 -6.44 -25.73 31.41
N SER A 215 -5.85 -24.81 32.20
CA SER A 215 -6.56 -24.26 33.37
C SER A 215 -7.82 -23.48 32.94
N PRO A 216 -8.87 -23.38 33.78
CA PRO A 216 -10.06 -22.58 33.47
C PRO A 216 -9.74 -21.14 33.08
N ALA A 217 -8.74 -20.53 33.74
CA ALA A 217 -8.24 -19.19 33.41
C ALA A 217 -7.65 -19.10 31.98
N TYR A 218 -7.06 -20.19 31.48
CA TYR A 218 -6.52 -20.27 30.11
C TYR A 218 -7.65 -20.34 29.07
N ILE A 219 -8.68 -21.16 29.34
CA ILE A 219 -9.85 -21.28 28.45
C ILE A 219 -10.57 -19.94 28.31
N ILE A 220 -10.74 -19.22 29.42
CA ILE A 220 -11.35 -17.89 29.44
C ILE A 220 -10.50 -16.87 28.65
N LYS A 221 -9.18 -16.86 28.85
CA LYS A 221 -8.23 -15.92 28.22
C LYS A 221 -8.14 -16.07 26.70
N TYR A 222 -8.33 -17.28 26.16
CA TYR A 222 -8.15 -17.58 24.72
C TYR A 222 -9.43 -18.07 24.01
N ALA A 223 -10.60 -17.84 24.61
CA ALA A 223 -11.89 -18.25 24.05
C ALA A 223 -12.14 -17.81 22.58
N PRO A 224 -11.74 -16.61 22.11
CA PRO A 224 -11.91 -16.21 20.71
C PRO A 224 -11.08 -17.03 19.71
N ASP A 225 -9.87 -17.43 20.10
CA ASP A 225 -8.95 -18.23 19.28
C ASP A 225 -9.39 -19.70 19.23
N ILE A 226 -9.80 -20.24 20.40
CA ILE A 226 -10.44 -21.55 20.53
C ILE A 226 -11.68 -21.60 19.64
N TYR A 227 -12.51 -20.56 19.68
CA TYR A 227 -13.69 -20.46 18.82
C TYR A 227 -13.34 -20.47 17.33
N SER A 228 -12.39 -19.65 16.89
CA SER A 228 -11.94 -19.60 15.49
C SER A 228 -11.35 -20.93 15.04
N TRP A 229 -10.71 -21.66 15.95
CA TRP A 229 -10.22 -23.02 15.73
C TRP A 229 -11.37 -24.02 15.57
N VAL A 230 -12.36 -24.04 16.46
CA VAL A 230 -13.49 -24.98 16.36
C VAL A 230 -14.40 -24.65 15.16
N LEU A 231 -14.55 -23.38 14.76
CA LEU A 231 -15.20 -22.98 13.50
C LEU A 231 -14.48 -23.53 12.26
N ARG A 232 -13.15 -23.60 12.26
CA ARG A 232 -12.37 -24.19 11.16
C ARG A 232 -12.58 -25.71 11.04
N HIS A 233 -12.90 -26.36 12.15
CA HIS A 233 -13.07 -27.81 12.28
C HIS A 233 -14.54 -28.28 12.27
N GLN A 234 -15.46 -27.43 11.81
CA GLN A 234 -16.94 -27.55 11.85
C GLN A 234 -17.61 -28.78 11.19
N ALA A 235 -17.11 -30.00 11.42
CA ALA A 235 -17.77 -31.26 11.06
C ALA A 235 -17.27 -32.46 11.89
N GLU A 236 -16.02 -32.44 12.39
CA GLU A 236 -15.45 -33.58 13.13
C GLU A 236 -15.04 -33.13 14.54
N GLY A 237 -15.62 -33.72 15.58
CA GLY A 237 -15.13 -33.69 16.97
C GLY A 237 -15.02 -32.35 17.71
N GLY A 238 -15.29 -31.21 17.06
CA GLY A 238 -15.24 -29.90 17.73
C GLY A 238 -16.26 -29.75 18.86
N LYS A 239 -17.42 -30.41 18.75
CA LYS A 239 -18.42 -30.46 19.83
C LYS A 239 -17.93 -31.30 21.01
N GLU A 240 -17.35 -32.46 20.72
CA GLU A 240 -16.85 -33.39 21.74
C GLU A 240 -15.59 -32.87 22.46
N LEU A 241 -14.73 -32.10 21.76
CA LEU A 241 -13.61 -31.39 22.40
C LEU A 241 -14.10 -30.26 23.32
N VAL A 242 -15.12 -29.51 22.90
CA VAL A 242 -15.77 -28.50 23.75
C VAL A 242 -16.44 -29.14 24.96
N ASP A 243 -17.05 -30.32 24.78
CA ASP A 243 -17.62 -31.13 25.87
C ASP A 243 -16.54 -31.63 26.84
N TYR A 244 -15.34 -31.95 26.33
CA TYR A 244 -14.17 -32.35 27.12
C TYR A 244 -13.53 -31.19 27.90
N LEU A 245 -13.55 -29.97 27.36
CA LEU A 245 -13.03 -28.76 28.02
C LEU A 245 -13.95 -28.21 29.13
N GLY A 246 -15.06 -28.89 29.42
CA GLY A 246 -15.95 -28.60 30.54
C GLY A 246 -17.06 -27.57 30.26
N ASP A 247 -17.92 -27.36 31.26
CA ASP A 247 -19.17 -26.61 31.11
C ASP A 247 -18.98 -25.12 30.75
N GLU A 248 -17.84 -24.54 31.14
CA GLU A 248 -17.50 -23.14 30.84
C GLU A 248 -17.14 -22.95 29.35
N ALA A 249 -16.43 -23.91 28.75
CA ALA A 249 -16.14 -23.96 27.31
C ALA A 249 -17.42 -24.23 26.49
N ARG A 250 -18.31 -25.10 26.99
CA ARG A 250 -19.61 -25.42 26.40
C ARG A 250 -20.53 -24.20 26.38
N SER A 251 -20.58 -23.42 27.47
CA SER A 251 -21.32 -22.15 27.55
C SER A 251 -20.80 -21.12 26.53
N GLN A 252 -19.48 -20.95 26.44
CA GLN A 252 -18.83 -20.08 25.45
C GLN A 252 -19.18 -20.53 24.01
N TRP A 253 -18.96 -21.80 23.68
CA TRP A 253 -19.24 -22.37 22.34
C TRP A 253 -20.69 -22.18 21.87
N THR A 254 -21.66 -22.41 22.76
CA THR A 254 -23.09 -22.27 22.45
C THR A 254 -23.42 -20.80 22.14
N ASN A 255 -22.85 -19.87 22.91
CA ASN A 255 -22.95 -18.44 22.62
C ASN A 255 -22.33 -18.11 21.25
N VAL A 256 -21.15 -18.65 20.94
CA VAL A 256 -20.46 -18.24 19.71
C VAL A 256 -21.00 -18.91 18.43
N ARG A 257 -21.59 -20.12 18.50
CA ARG A 257 -22.36 -20.71 17.39
C ARG A 257 -23.57 -19.84 17.05
N GLY A 258 -24.25 -19.34 18.09
CA GLY A 258 -25.31 -18.33 17.95
C GLY A 258 -24.83 -17.06 17.27
N VAL A 259 -23.67 -16.53 17.67
CA VAL A 259 -23.04 -15.35 17.03
C VAL A 259 -22.73 -15.56 15.55
N SER A 260 -22.18 -16.71 15.16
CA SER A 260 -21.87 -16.99 13.74
C SER A 260 -23.12 -17.17 12.88
N GLN A 261 -24.15 -17.83 13.41
CA GLN A 261 -25.43 -17.94 12.70
C GLN A 261 -26.09 -16.57 12.52
N MET A 262 -26.02 -15.74 13.56
CA MET A 262 -26.55 -14.38 13.50
C MET A 262 -25.76 -13.50 12.53
N ALA A 263 -24.43 -13.60 12.49
CA ALA A 263 -23.62 -12.87 11.50
C ALA A 263 -23.97 -13.26 10.04
N ARG A 264 -24.17 -14.55 9.74
CA ARG A 264 -24.65 -14.98 8.41
C ARG A 264 -26.06 -14.48 8.09
N LYS A 265 -26.92 -14.36 9.11
CA LYS A 265 -28.25 -13.75 8.95
C LYS A 265 -28.15 -12.26 8.62
N ALA A 266 -27.17 -11.56 9.21
CA ALA A 266 -26.86 -10.16 8.85
C ALA A 266 -26.37 -10.10 7.40
N GLU A 267 -25.44 -10.97 6.99
CA GLU A 267 -24.93 -11.01 5.62
C GLU A 267 -26.05 -11.16 4.59
N ARG A 268 -27.05 -12.00 4.87
CA ARG A 268 -28.24 -12.15 4.00
C ARG A 268 -29.14 -10.92 4.01
N LEU A 269 -29.34 -10.28 5.16
CA LEU A 269 -30.11 -9.02 5.25
C LEU A 269 -29.49 -7.91 4.40
N PHE A 270 -28.16 -7.88 4.32
CA PHE A 270 -27.39 -6.93 3.51
C PHE A 270 -27.06 -7.47 2.10
N ALA A 271 -27.66 -8.58 1.64
CA ALA A 271 -27.42 -9.08 0.28
C ALA A 271 -28.45 -8.56 -0.75
N GLU A 272 -29.59 -8.04 -0.28
CA GLU A 272 -30.73 -7.61 -1.09
C GLU A 272 -31.18 -6.19 -0.66
N ASP A 273 -31.65 -5.35 -1.59
CA ASP A 273 -32.24 -4.04 -1.24
C ASP A 273 -33.68 -4.21 -0.73
N ASN A 274 -33.82 -4.31 0.59
CA ASN A 274 -35.08 -4.61 1.27
C ASN A 274 -35.53 -3.47 2.21
N ALA A 275 -36.74 -3.59 2.78
CA ALA A 275 -37.33 -2.57 3.64
C ALA A 275 -36.54 -2.31 4.94
N ASP A 276 -35.87 -3.32 5.50
CA ASP A 276 -35.03 -3.17 6.70
C ASP A 276 -33.86 -2.23 6.40
N ILE A 277 -33.22 -2.42 5.25
CA ILE A 277 -32.15 -1.53 4.81
C ILE A 277 -32.64 -0.10 4.66
N GLN A 278 -33.74 0.12 3.95
CA GLN A 278 -34.25 1.48 3.71
C GLN A 278 -34.56 2.18 5.03
N THR A 279 -35.01 1.43 6.04
CA THR A 279 -35.21 1.93 7.41
C THR A 279 -33.88 2.27 8.09
N ILE A 280 -32.88 1.38 8.03
CA ILE A 280 -31.53 1.63 8.58
C ILE A 280 -30.91 2.88 7.94
N LYS A 281 -31.04 3.04 6.62
CA LYS A 281 -30.58 4.22 5.87
C LYS A 281 -31.22 5.52 6.39
N ARG A 282 -32.54 5.52 6.61
CA ARG A 282 -33.27 6.67 7.17
C ARG A 282 -32.87 6.97 8.62
N LEU A 283 -32.82 5.96 9.48
CA LEU A 283 -32.38 6.13 10.87
C LEU A 283 -30.92 6.64 10.94
N SER A 284 -30.05 6.18 10.05
CA SER A 284 -28.68 6.67 9.95
C SER A 284 -28.59 8.13 9.52
N SER A 285 -29.55 8.63 8.74
CA SER A 285 -29.64 10.07 8.42
C SER A 285 -30.09 10.94 9.60
N LEU A 286 -30.75 10.34 10.61
CA LEU A 286 -31.22 11.02 11.81
C LEU A 286 -30.18 10.98 12.94
N PHE A 287 -29.50 9.84 13.13
CA PHE A 287 -28.53 9.64 14.21
C PHE A 287 -27.08 9.84 13.77
N GLY A 288 -26.84 10.02 12.47
CA GLY A 288 -25.51 10.15 11.88
C GLY A 288 -24.88 8.81 11.50
N ALA A 289 -24.07 8.85 10.43
CA ALA A 289 -23.43 7.68 9.84
C ALA A 289 -22.47 6.93 10.81
N SER A 290 -21.83 7.62 11.75
CA SER A 290 -21.00 6.99 12.79
C SER A 290 -21.78 6.07 13.70
N ARG A 291 -23.07 6.37 13.93
CA ARG A 291 -23.95 5.59 14.80
C ARG A 291 -24.62 4.44 14.07
N ILE A 292 -24.16 4.07 12.88
CA ILE A 292 -24.77 3.01 12.07
C ILE A 292 -24.89 1.68 12.82
N VAL A 293 -23.87 1.30 13.60
CA VAL A 293 -23.86 0.05 14.39
C VAL A 293 -24.85 0.15 15.55
N ASP A 294 -24.83 1.27 16.28
CA ASP A 294 -25.72 1.51 17.42
C ASP A 294 -27.19 1.59 16.97
N THR A 295 -27.41 2.27 15.85
CA THR A 295 -28.71 2.38 15.14
C THR A 295 -29.19 1.00 14.71
N PHE A 296 -28.30 0.18 14.16
CA PHE A 296 -28.63 -1.18 13.76
C PHE A 296 -29.02 -2.04 14.98
N TYR A 297 -28.29 -1.96 16.10
CA TYR A 297 -28.64 -2.70 17.31
C TYR A 297 -29.89 -2.20 18.02
N ALA A 298 -30.22 -0.92 17.87
CA ALA A 298 -31.45 -0.35 18.38
C ALA A 298 -32.65 -0.81 17.53
N TYR A 299 -32.52 -0.80 16.20
CA TYR A 299 -33.56 -1.26 15.28
C TYR A 299 -33.72 -2.78 15.25
N ARG A 300 -32.60 -3.53 15.35
CA ARG A 300 -32.53 -4.99 15.33
C ARG A 300 -31.81 -5.54 16.58
N PRO A 301 -32.48 -5.50 17.75
CA PRO A 301 -31.91 -6.00 19.00
C PRO A 301 -31.51 -7.47 18.96
N ASP A 302 -32.10 -8.27 18.05
CA ASP A 302 -31.75 -9.67 17.81
C ASP A 302 -30.27 -9.88 17.44
N PHE A 303 -29.60 -8.82 16.95
CA PHE A 303 -28.19 -8.84 16.56
C PHE A 303 -27.22 -8.31 17.63
N ARG A 304 -27.67 -7.84 18.80
CA ARG A 304 -26.77 -7.31 19.85
C ARG A 304 -25.69 -8.28 20.32
N LYS A 305 -25.89 -9.58 20.12
CA LYS A 305 -24.91 -10.63 20.43
C LYS A 305 -23.77 -10.70 19.40
N VAL A 306 -23.95 -10.14 18.20
CA VAL A 306 -22.90 -10.06 17.19
C VAL A 306 -21.89 -8.99 17.62
N PRO A 307 -20.57 -9.27 17.58
CA PRO A 307 -19.57 -8.26 17.87
C PRO A 307 -19.67 -7.09 16.85
N PRO A 308 -19.55 -5.83 17.30
CA PRO A 308 -19.55 -4.65 16.43
C PRO A 308 -18.64 -4.79 15.20
N GLU A 309 -17.42 -5.29 15.36
CA GLU A 309 -16.47 -5.46 14.24
C GLU A 309 -16.98 -6.39 13.16
N ARG A 310 -17.65 -7.48 13.57
CA ARG A 310 -18.18 -8.44 12.62
C ARG A 310 -19.36 -7.86 11.87
N LEU A 311 -20.22 -7.11 12.56
CA LEU A 311 -21.32 -6.42 11.93
C LEU A 311 -20.83 -5.31 10.98
N ARG A 312 -19.81 -4.53 11.36
CA ARG A 312 -19.18 -3.53 10.50
C ARG A 312 -18.66 -4.14 9.19
N LYS A 313 -18.01 -5.29 9.24
CA LYS A 313 -17.56 -6.02 8.04
C LYS A 313 -18.69 -6.43 7.10
N VAL A 314 -19.86 -6.75 7.66
CA VAL A 314 -21.05 -7.10 6.87
C VAL A 314 -21.69 -5.85 6.27
N ILE A 315 -21.73 -4.75 7.03
CA ILE A 315 -22.35 -3.49 6.62
C ILE A 315 -21.50 -2.74 5.58
N ALA A 316 -20.16 -2.78 5.69
CA ALA A 316 -19.25 -1.96 4.89
C ALA A 316 -19.43 -2.11 3.36
N PRO A 317 -19.50 -3.34 2.79
CA PRO A 317 -19.67 -3.50 1.34
C PRO A 317 -21.03 -3.00 0.86
N TYR A 318 -22.07 -3.16 1.67
CA TYR A 318 -23.44 -2.86 1.29
C TYR A 318 -23.77 -1.37 1.34
N LEU A 319 -23.34 -0.68 2.40
CA LEU A 319 -23.57 0.76 2.50
C LEU A 319 -22.68 1.55 1.55
N GLY A 320 -21.55 0.99 1.08
CA GLY A 320 -20.75 1.60 0.03
C GLY A 320 -20.48 3.10 0.28
N ASN A 321 -20.84 3.94 -0.68
CA ASN A 321 -20.75 5.41 -0.56
C ASN A 321 -22.04 6.07 -0.05
N PHE A 322 -23.12 5.32 0.20
CA PHE A 322 -24.44 5.85 0.58
C PHE A 322 -24.38 6.80 1.77
N LEU A 323 -23.52 6.50 2.75
CA LEU A 323 -23.36 7.31 3.96
C LEU A 323 -22.40 8.51 3.79
N ILE A 324 -21.56 8.52 2.74
CA ILE A 324 -20.66 9.65 2.42
C ILE A 324 -21.48 10.78 1.77
N THR A 325 -22.47 10.45 0.94
CA THR A 325 -23.30 11.42 0.22
C THR A 325 -24.34 12.15 1.07
N ARG A 326 -24.22 12.10 2.42
CA ARG A 326 -25.11 12.69 3.45
C ARG A 326 -26.54 12.97 2.92
N PRO A 327 -27.47 11.98 2.95
CA PRO A 327 -28.86 12.27 2.62
C PRO A 327 -29.36 13.41 3.53
N PRO A 328 -30.06 14.42 2.98
CA PRO A 328 -30.43 15.61 3.74
C PRO A 328 -31.28 15.21 4.94
N PHE A 329 -30.96 15.78 6.11
CA PHE A 329 -31.81 15.67 7.28
C PHE A 329 -33.20 16.20 6.93
N ARG A 330 -34.21 15.43 7.31
CA ARG A 330 -35.59 15.63 6.94
C ARG A 330 -36.43 15.63 8.20
N ILE A 331 -37.00 16.78 8.55
CA ILE A 331 -37.79 16.99 9.77
C ILE A 331 -38.97 16.00 9.83
N ASP A 332 -39.53 15.64 8.67
CA ASP A 332 -40.60 14.64 8.53
C ASP A 332 -40.19 13.23 8.98
N ASN A 333 -38.90 12.91 9.03
CA ASN A 333 -38.41 11.62 9.51
C ASN A 333 -38.21 11.56 11.04
N LEU A 334 -38.31 12.69 11.77
CA LEU A 334 -38.04 12.74 13.22
C LEU A 334 -38.90 11.81 14.07
N GLU A 335 -40.14 11.51 13.64
CA GLU A 335 -41.00 10.56 14.35
C GLU A 335 -40.35 9.17 14.48
N MET A 336 -39.55 8.76 13.48
CA MET A 336 -38.84 7.48 13.50
C MET A 336 -37.75 7.40 14.57
N ALA A 337 -37.21 8.54 15.01
CA ALA A 337 -36.14 8.59 16.01
C ALA A 337 -36.66 8.43 17.44
N LEU A 338 -37.92 8.81 17.70
CA LEU A 338 -38.47 8.92 19.05
C LEU A 338 -38.32 7.65 19.91
N PRO A 339 -38.56 6.43 19.40
CA PRO A 339 -38.42 5.20 20.20
C PRO A 339 -37.00 4.91 20.69
N TYR A 340 -35.99 5.61 20.16
CA TYR A 340 -34.59 5.32 20.41
C TYR A 340 -33.87 6.38 21.24
N LEU A 341 -34.56 7.46 21.62
CA LEU A 341 -33.96 8.61 22.34
C LEU A 341 -33.62 8.33 23.81
N GLU A 342 -34.06 7.20 24.37
CA GLU A 342 -33.60 6.73 25.68
C GLU A 342 -32.14 6.26 25.65
N ASN A 343 -31.61 5.93 24.46
CA ASN A 343 -30.20 5.64 24.28
C ASN A 343 -29.41 6.96 24.17
N GLU A 344 -28.58 7.27 25.16
CA GLU A 344 -27.76 8.49 25.22
C GLU A 344 -26.88 8.66 23.97
N GLU A 345 -26.33 7.59 23.40
CA GLU A 345 -25.46 7.67 22.23
C GLU A 345 -26.22 8.08 20.95
N LEU A 346 -27.46 7.59 20.81
CA LEU A 346 -28.35 7.94 19.70
C LEU A 346 -28.95 9.33 19.91
N ALA A 347 -29.27 9.70 21.14
CA ALA A 347 -29.67 11.07 21.49
C ALA A 347 -28.57 12.08 21.16
N GLU A 348 -27.31 11.76 21.47
CA GLU A 348 -26.15 12.60 21.10
C GLU A 348 -25.96 12.64 19.57
N GLY A 349 -26.15 11.51 18.88
CA GLY A 349 -26.14 11.46 17.42
C GLY A 349 -27.16 12.41 16.79
N LEU A 350 -28.40 12.41 17.32
CA LEU A 350 -29.45 13.32 16.87
C LEU A 350 -29.15 14.79 17.24
N TYR A 351 -28.54 15.04 18.41
CA TYR A 351 -28.07 16.38 18.80
C TYR A 351 -27.12 16.97 17.75
N GLU A 352 -26.11 16.20 17.32
CA GLU A 352 -25.15 16.64 16.31
C GLU A 352 -25.81 16.89 14.94
N VAL A 353 -26.74 16.02 14.51
CA VAL A 353 -27.46 16.18 13.25
C VAL A 353 -28.36 17.42 13.26
N ILE A 354 -29.09 17.67 14.36
CA ILE A 354 -29.93 18.87 14.50
C ILE A 354 -29.06 20.13 14.57
N LYS A 355 -27.90 20.07 15.24
CA LYS A 355 -26.94 21.17 15.31
C LYS A 355 -26.42 21.54 13.93
N ASP A 356 -25.95 20.57 13.14
CA ASP A 356 -25.51 20.79 11.75
C ASP A 356 -26.65 21.35 10.87
N GLY A 357 -27.87 20.82 11.03
CA GLY A 357 -29.06 21.31 10.32
C GLY A 357 -29.42 22.76 10.66
N ALA A 358 -29.30 23.16 11.92
CA ALA A 358 -29.55 24.53 12.37
C ALA A 358 -28.56 25.52 11.73
N LEU A 359 -27.28 25.16 11.67
CA LEU A 359 -26.27 25.95 11.00
C LEU A 359 -26.54 26.07 9.50
N LEU A 360 -26.87 24.96 8.83
CA LEU A 360 -27.20 24.97 7.41
C LEU A 360 -28.43 25.85 7.11
N HIS A 361 -29.46 25.79 7.95
CA HIS A 361 -30.64 26.65 7.84
C HIS A 361 -30.26 28.14 7.96
N PHE A 362 -29.48 28.49 8.99
CA PHE A 362 -28.96 29.84 9.19
C PHE A 362 -28.18 30.37 7.98
N LEU A 363 -27.26 29.56 7.44
CA LEU A 363 -26.45 29.93 6.27
C LEU A 363 -27.29 30.08 5.00
N THR A 364 -28.30 29.22 4.82
CA THR A 364 -29.22 29.29 3.68
C THR A 364 -30.08 30.55 3.74
N ALA A 365 -30.56 30.93 4.94
CA ALA A 365 -31.28 32.18 5.15
C ALA A 365 -30.38 33.39 4.85
N ARG A 366 -29.14 33.39 5.35
CA ARG A 366 -28.13 34.42 5.06
C ARG A 366 -27.80 34.57 3.58
N LYS A 367 -27.80 33.47 2.80
CA LYS A 367 -27.60 33.52 1.34
C LYS A 367 -28.77 34.20 0.61
N ARG A 368 -29.99 34.19 1.17
CA ARG A 368 -31.19 34.78 0.54
C ARG A 368 -31.33 36.28 0.82
N ASP A 369 -30.96 36.75 2.02
CA ASP A 369 -30.97 38.16 2.40
C ASP A 369 -29.68 38.54 3.13
N LYS A 370 -28.83 39.34 2.46
CA LYS A 370 -27.51 39.75 2.95
C LYS A 370 -27.56 40.89 3.97
N ASN A 371 -28.63 41.69 3.97
CA ASN A 371 -28.72 42.93 4.75
C ASN A 371 -29.50 42.78 6.05
N THR A 372 -30.27 41.71 6.19
CA THR A 372 -31.08 41.41 7.37
C THR A 372 -30.85 39.96 7.78
N ILE A 373 -29.97 39.73 8.74
CA ILE A 373 -29.91 38.44 9.45
C ILE A 373 -30.38 38.71 10.87
N PRO A 374 -31.69 38.58 11.17
CA PRO A 374 -32.12 38.70 12.54
C PRO A 374 -31.63 37.46 13.32
N GLU A 375 -31.26 37.65 14.58
CA GLU A 375 -31.01 36.59 15.57
C GLU A 375 -32.12 35.52 15.59
N SER A 376 -33.30 35.83 15.04
CA SER A 376 -34.42 34.92 14.82
C SER A 376 -34.16 33.76 13.85
N SER A 377 -33.12 33.78 13.01
CA SER A 377 -32.93 32.75 11.96
C SER A 377 -32.69 31.34 12.52
N PHE A 378 -32.01 31.24 13.67
CA PHE A 378 -31.91 29.98 14.42
C PHE A 378 -33.24 29.65 15.11
N ALA A 379 -33.95 30.65 15.63
CA ALA A 379 -35.25 30.47 16.25
C ALA A 379 -36.31 29.93 15.27
N ASP A 380 -36.26 30.36 14.00
CA ASP A 380 -37.16 29.92 12.93
C ASP A 380 -36.97 28.42 12.63
N TYR A 381 -35.73 27.93 12.58
CA TYR A 381 -35.43 26.51 12.44
C TYR A 381 -36.01 25.68 13.58
N PHE A 382 -35.80 26.11 14.82
CA PHE A 382 -36.34 25.40 15.97
C PHE A 382 -37.87 25.44 16.01
N LEU A 383 -38.48 26.56 15.59
CA LEU A 383 -39.93 26.68 15.48
C LEU A 383 -40.50 25.70 14.45
N GLU A 384 -39.81 25.47 13.34
CA GLU A 384 -40.19 24.47 12.33
C GLU A 384 -40.19 23.05 12.92
N ILE A 385 -39.15 22.69 13.66
CA ILE A 385 -39.06 21.40 14.36
C ILE A 385 -40.16 21.27 15.45
N GLU A 386 -40.41 22.34 16.21
CA GLU A 386 -41.40 22.36 17.30
C GLU A 386 -42.85 22.26 16.79
N LYS A 387 -43.15 22.79 15.60
CA LYS A 387 -44.45 22.63 14.94
C LYS A 387 -44.69 21.20 14.44
N GLY A 388 -43.65 20.38 14.31
CA GLY A 388 -43.74 19.00 13.86
C GLY A 388 -44.45 18.08 14.87
N PRO A 389 -45.23 17.09 14.42
CA PRO A 389 -45.98 16.18 15.30
C PRO A 389 -45.08 15.33 16.22
N ALA A 390 -43.81 15.15 15.87
CA ALA A 390 -42.82 14.44 16.69
C ALA A 390 -42.47 15.18 18.00
N CYS A 391 -42.29 16.50 17.96
CA CYS A 391 -41.83 17.31 19.10
C CYS A 391 -42.92 17.43 20.19
N ALA A 392 -44.19 17.37 19.79
CA ALA A 392 -45.32 17.29 20.72
C ALA A 392 -45.30 16.01 21.58
N LYS A 393 -44.76 14.90 21.04
CA LYS A 393 -44.89 13.55 21.61
C LYS A 393 -43.70 13.09 22.46
N SER A 394 -42.54 13.78 22.44
CA SER A 394 -41.32 13.31 23.12
C SER A 394 -40.62 14.40 23.95
N PRO A 395 -40.54 14.24 25.29
CA PRO A 395 -39.72 15.09 26.15
C PRO A 395 -38.22 15.04 25.82
N GLY A 396 -37.70 13.87 25.41
CA GLY A 396 -36.28 13.69 25.06
C GLY A 396 -35.85 14.53 23.86
N LEU A 397 -36.69 14.60 22.83
CA LEU A 397 -36.44 15.45 21.66
C LEU A 397 -36.39 16.94 22.03
N ARG A 398 -37.28 17.40 22.93
CA ARG A 398 -37.27 18.79 23.42
C ARG A 398 -35.99 19.15 24.17
N LEU A 399 -35.46 18.21 24.96
CA LEU A 399 -34.20 18.43 25.68
C LEU A 399 -33.02 18.59 24.70
N ILE A 400 -32.97 17.77 23.66
CA ILE A 400 -31.97 17.90 22.57
C ILE A 400 -32.10 19.26 21.89
N ILE A 401 -33.31 19.65 21.47
CA ILE A 401 -33.57 20.94 20.82
C ILE A 401 -33.13 22.11 21.70
N ASN A 402 -33.48 22.10 22.99
CA ASN A 402 -33.09 23.14 23.93
C ASN A 402 -31.57 23.22 24.12
N ARG A 403 -30.87 22.09 24.12
CA ARG A 403 -29.40 22.06 24.19
C ARG A 403 -28.77 22.67 22.93
N VAL A 404 -29.25 22.32 21.73
CA VAL A 404 -28.76 22.91 20.47
C VAL A 404 -29.05 24.42 20.43
N ARG A 405 -30.24 24.83 20.87
CA ARG A 405 -30.62 26.24 20.99
C ARG A 405 -29.68 26.99 21.93
N GLY A 406 -29.43 26.46 23.13
CA GLY A 406 -28.51 27.06 24.09
C GLY A 406 -27.09 27.19 23.56
N TYR A 407 -26.61 26.20 22.80
CA TYR A 407 -25.32 26.25 22.13
C TYR A 407 -25.25 27.43 21.15
N TYR A 408 -26.19 27.55 20.22
CA TYR A 408 -26.17 28.66 19.25
C TYR A 408 -26.42 30.02 19.90
N GLN A 409 -27.26 30.10 20.92
CA GLN A 409 -27.42 31.33 21.71
C GLN A 409 -26.11 31.79 22.34
N ASP A 410 -25.25 30.86 22.79
CA ASP A 410 -23.95 31.19 23.35
C ASP A 410 -22.89 31.51 22.28
N VAL A 411 -22.98 30.87 21.11
CA VAL A 411 -22.14 31.20 19.94
C VAL A 411 -22.46 32.60 19.41
N THR A 412 -23.74 32.98 19.35
CA THR A 412 -24.22 34.28 18.85
C THR A 412 -24.35 35.35 19.93
N LYS A 413 -24.14 35.00 21.21
CA LYS A 413 -24.11 35.98 22.31
C LYS A 413 -23.10 37.07 21.97
N ASP A 414 -23.35 38.30 22.42
CA ASP A 414 -22.47 39.44 22.21
C ASP A 414 -21.07 39.15 22.80
N ARG A 415 -20.19 38.56 21.98
CA ARG A 415 -18.78 38.30 22.27
C ARG A 415 -18.01 39.47 21.69
N PRO A 416 -17.72 40.51 22.48
CA PRO A 416 -17.09 41.70 21.94
C PRO A 416 -15.75 41.32 21.32
N ARG A 417 -15.61 41.57 20.02
CA ARG A 417 -14.32 41.42 19.35
C ARG A 417 -13.28 42.25 20.11
N PRO A 418 -12.09 41.71 20.42
CA PRO A 418 -11.00 42.47 21.01
C PRO A 418 -10.74 43.77 20.24
N GLU A 419 -10.64 44.91 20.94
CA GLU A 419 -10.53 46.24 20.31
C GLU A 419 -9.31 46.36 19.39
N ALA A 420 -8.23 45.63 19.68
CA ALA A 420 -7.00 45.61 18.90
C ALA A 420 -7.18 45.02 17.49
N LEU A 421 -8.20 44.19 17.29
CA LEU A 421 -8.47 43.51 16.01
C LEU A 421 -9.35 44.36 15.08
N VAL A 422 -9.14 44.18 13.78
CA VAL A 422 -9.83 44.95 12.73
C VAL A 422 -11.32 44.62 12.60
N GLY A 423 -12.06 45.60 12.08
CA GLY A 423 -13.51 45.57 11.78
C GLY A 423 -13.95 44.44 10.86
N SER A 424 -13.19 44.32 9.77
CA SER A 424 -13.39 43.46 8.63
C SER A 424 -12.02 43.25 7.99
N LEU A 425 -11.86 42.12 7.30
CA LEU A 425 -10.61 41.79 6.60
C LEU A 425 -10.64 42.24 5.12
N LYS A 426 -11.85 42.33 4.54
CA LYS A 426 -12.16 42.81 3.18
C LYS A 426 -13.59 43.34 3.15
N GLU A 427 -13.97 44.10 2.12
CA GLU A 427 -15.36 44.56 1.93
C GLU A 427 -16.36 43.39 2.03
N GLY A 428 -17.31 43.49 2.96
CA GLY A 428 -18.41 42.54 3.10
C GLY A 428 -18.14 41.26 3.88
N ARG A 429 -16.97 41.09 4.54
CA ARG A 429 -16.67 39.93 5.40
C ARG A 429 -16.54 40.33 6.87
N ASP A 430 -17.51 39.91 7.68
CA ASP A 430 -17.49 40.09 9.13
C ASP A 430 -16.27 39.40 9.75
N PHE A 431 -15.67 40.03 10.75
CA PHE A 431 -14.64 39.44 11.60
C PHE A 431 -14.97 39.78 13.06
N PRO A 432 -15.36 38.80 13.90
CA PRO A 432 -15.60 37.39 13.58
C PRO A 432 -16.82 37.13 12.69
N ASP A 433 -16.71 36.09 11.85
CA ASP A 433 -17.89 35.41 11.30
C ASP A 433 -18.40 34.30 12.24
N ILE A 434 -19.59 33.74 11.95
CA ILE A 434 -20.23 32.68 12.76
C ILE A 434 -19.35 31.44 12.92
N TYR A 435 -18.55 31.08 11.93
CA TYR A 435 -17.71 29.89 11.98
C TYR A 435 -16.46 30.12 12.82
N GLN A 436 -15.89 31.32 12.78
CA GLN A 436 -14.81 31.73 13.67
C GLN A 436 -15.30 31.79 15.12
N ALA A 437 -16.53 32.27 15.35
CA ALA A 437 -17.18 32.23 16.66
C ALA A 437 -17.38 30.79 17.17
N ILE A 438 -17.82 29.86 16.30
CA ILE A 438 -17.87 28.42 16.60
C ILE A 438 -16.47 27.89 16.95
N ASN A 439 -15.45 28.13 16.11
CA ASN A 439 -14.09 27.65 16.38
C ASN A 439 -13.54 28.18 17.72
N MET A 440 -13.87 29.42 18.06
CA MET A 440 -13.52 30.04 19.33
C MET A 440 -14.22 29.37 20.52
N LYS A 441 -15.54 29.19 20.45
CA LYS A 441 -16.33 28.48 21.46
C LYS A 441 -15.83 27.05 21.68
N GLU A 442 -15.61 26.34 20.59
CA GLU A 442 -15.16 24.95 20.60
C GLU A 442 -13.77 24.83 21.23
N LEU A 443 -12.84 25.74 20.92
CA LEU A 443 -11.51 25.74 21.51
C LEU A 443 -11.51 26.19 22.98
N GLU A 444 -12.37 27.14 23.35
CA GLU A 444 -12.59 27.59 24.73
C GLU A 444 -13.06 26.44 25.63
N GLU A 445 -14.06 25.67 25.19
CA GLU A 445 -14.61 24.54 25.93
C GLU A 445 -13.68 23.32 25.94
N LYS A 446 -13.14 22.97 24.77
CA LYS A 446 -12.42 21.70 24.59
C LYS A 446 -10.94 21.79 24.93
N LYS A 447 -10.39 23.02 25.00
CA LYS A 447 -8.98 23.37 25.24
C LYS A 447 -7.99 22.89 24.17
N ARG A 448 -8.26 21.75 23.53
CA ARG A 448 -7.49 21.18 22.43
C ARG A 448 -8.41 20.93 21.24
N LEU A 449 -8.15 21.58 20.11
CA LEU A 449 -9.01 21.50 18.92
C LEU A 449 -8.19 21.36 17.64
N LEU A 450 -8.64 20.46 16.75
CA LEU A 450 -8.20 20.35 15.37
C LEU A 450 -9.16 21.14 14.46
N ILE A 451 -8.67 22.22 13.87
CA ILE A 451 -9.39 22.98 12.85
C ILE A 451 -8.95 22.46 11.49
N ALA A 452 -9.74 21.51 10.98
CA ALA A 452 -9.58 20.84 9.70
C ALA A 452 -10.35 21.52 8.55
N ASP A 453 -10.68 22.81 8.68
CA ASP A 453 -11.42 23.57 7.68
C ASP A 453 -10.68 23.63 6.33
N GLU A 454 -11.42 23.70 5.23
CA GLU A 454 -10.87 23.82 3.88
C GLU A 454 -9.97 25.06 3.75
N MET A 455 -9.04 25.02 2.79
CA MET A 455 -8.12 26.13 2.56
C MET A 455 -8.89 27.40 2.17
N GLY A 456 -8.53 28.55 2.75
CA GLY A 456 -9.19 29.82 2.49
C GLY A 456 -10.34 30.19 3.44
N VAL A 457 -10.84 29.25 4.26
CA VAL A 457 -11.94 29.52 5.22
C VAL A 457 -11.56 30.50 6.35
N GLY A 458 -10.26 30.69 6.63
CA GLY A 458 -9.79 31.68 7.63
C GLY A 458 -9.34 31.09 8.96
N LYS A 459 -8.80 29.86 8.96
CA LYS A 459 -8.27 29.15 10.14
C LYS A 459 -7.31 29.97 10.99
N SER A 460 -6.35 30.67 10.37
CA SER A 460 -5.39 31.52 11.07
C SER A 460 -6.09 32.67 11.81
N GLY A 461 -7.12 33.27 11.20
CA GLY A 461 -7.94 34.30 11.84
C GLY A 461 -8.71 33.76 13.05
N SER A 462 -9.27 32.54 12.95
CA SER A 462 -9.96 31.90 14.08
C SER A 462 -9.07 31.77 15.32
N VAL A 463 -7.83 31.27 15.16
CA VAL A 463 -6.95 31.04 16.32
C VAL A 463 -6.34 32.32 16.88
N ILE A 464 -6.08 33.33 16.04
CA ILE A 464 -5.62 34.65 16.49
C ILE A 464 -6.73 35.33 17.30
N LEU A 465 -7.97 35.34 16.78
CA LEU A 465 -9.12 35.85 17.50
C LEU A 465 -9.31 35.16 18.86
N THR A 466 -9.27 33.82 18.88
CA THR A 466 -9.45 33.06 20.12
C THR A 466 -8.35 33.36 21.14
N LYS A 467 -7.08 33.46 20.71
CA LYS A 467 -5.96 33.83 21.59
C LYS A 467 -6.23 35.18 22.26
N GLU A 468 -6.57 36.19 21.47
CA GLU A 468 -6.81 37.56 21.95
C GLU A 468 -8.05 37.64 22.85
N TYR A 469 -9.12 36.92 22.52
CA TYR A 469 -10.34 36.85 23.32
C TYR A 469 -10.14 36.15 24.67
N LEU A 470 -9.44 35.00 24.68
CA LEU A 470 -9.18 34.23 25.89
C LEU A 470 -8.05 34.81 26.76
N GLY A 471 -7.34 35.84 26.28
CA GLY A 471 -6.28 36.52 27.02
C GLY A 471 -5.04 35.65 27.27
N ALA A 472 -4.75 34.67 26.40
CA ALA A 472 -3.54 33.86 26.53
C ALA A 472 -2.30 34.74 26.33
N GLN A 473 -1.39 34.80 27.33
CA GLN A 473 -0.24 35.71 27.32
C GLN A 473 0.64 35.53 26.07
N THR A 474 1.23 34.34 25.90
CA THR A 474 2.14 34.04 24.79
C THR A 474 1.60 32.87 23.97
N ALA A 475 1.49 33.07 22.65
CA ALA A 475 1.13 32.03 21.70
C ALA A 475 2.35 31.57 20.89
N LEU A 476 2.65 30.28 20.95
CA LEU A 476 3.68 29.63 20.15
C LEU A 476 3.07 29.16 18.82
N VAL A 477 3.53 29.74 17.72
CA VAL A 477 3.06 29.50 16.36
C VAL A 477 4.09 28.66 15.61
N VAL A 478 3.80 27.38 15.45
CA VAL A 478 4.61 26.39 14.76
C VAL A 478 4.10 26.24 13.34
N VAL A 479 4.93 26.59 12.34
CA VAL A 479 4.51 26.70 10.94
C VAL A 479 5.52 26.08 9.96
N PRO A 480 5.12 25.69 8.74
CA PRO A 480 6.06 25.39 7.67
C PRO A 480 6.95 26.60 7.31
N SER A 481 8.22 26.36 6.99
CA SER A 481 9.19 27.44 6.67
C SER A 481 8.72 28.40 5.57
N ASN A 482 7.92 27.91 4.62
CA ASN A 482 7.40 28.67 3.47
C ASN A 482 6.23 29.62 3.80
N VAL A 483 5.59 29.49 4.97
CA VAL A 483 4.47 30.37 5.39
C VAL A 483 4.81 31.25 6.60
N GLU A 484 6.06 31.22 7.09
CA GLU A 484 6.50 32.11 8.19
C GLU A 484 6.19 33.58 7.87
N GLU A 485 6.54 34.04 6.67
CA GLU A 485 6.31 35.42 6.22
C GLU A 485 4.81 35.76 6.20
N THR A 486 3.97 34.82 5.77
CA THR A 486 2.51 34.96 5.78
C THR A 486 1.96 35.15 7.20
N TRP A 487 2.42 34.36 8.17
CA TRP A 487 1.99 34.48 9.57
C TRP A 487 2.46 35.78 10.21
N ILE A 488 3.68 36.22 9.93
CA ILE A 488 4.17 37.54 10.39
C ILE A 488 3.30 38.67 9.83
N ASN A 489 2.88 38.58 8.56
CA ASN A 489 1.97 39.56 7.98
C ASN A 489 0.60 39.55 8.67
N TYR A 490 0.02 38.39 8.97
CA TYR A 490 -1.25 38.30 9.72
C TYR A 490 -1.16 38.91 11.12
N LEU A 491 -0.01 38.78 11.80
CA LEU A 491 0.25 39.33 13.13
C LEU A 491 0.72 40.80 13.11
N SER A 492 0.57 41.50 11.99
CA SER A 492 0.96 42.90 11.82
C SER A 492 -0.26 43.81 11.69
N SER A 493 -0.01 45.11 11.55
CA SER A 493 -0.98 46.13 11.15
C SER A 493 -0.82 46.58 9.68
N LYS A 494 -0.11 45.78 8.86
CA LYS A 494 0.27 46.16 7.48
C LYS A 494 -0.95 46.30 6.56
N VAL A 495 -0.92 47.35 5.75
CA VAL A 495 -1.83 47.60 4.61
C VAL A 495 -1.03 47.47 3.32
N GLU A 496 -1.53 46.73 2.33
CA GLU A 496 -0.88 46.51 1.04
C GLU A 496 -1.88 46.79 -0.09
N ASP A 497 -1.51 47.63 -1.05
CA ASP A 497 -2.39 48.10 -2.13
C ASP A 497 -3.74 48.69 -1.65
N GLY A 498 -3.77 49.26 -0.43
CA GLY A 498 -5.00 49.81 0.18
C GLY A 498 -5.88 48.76 0.87
N GLU A 499 -5.52 47.47 0.84
CA GLU A 499 -6.19 46.41 1.59
C GLU A 499 -5.46 46.12 2.92
N GLN A 500 -6.23 46.01 3.99
CA GLN A 500 -5.71 45.59 5.30
C GLN A 500 -5.32 44.10 5.26
N VAL A 501 -4.03 43.80 5.36
CA VAL A 501 -3.51 42.41 5.28
C VAL A 501 -3.25 41.82 6.66
N GLY A 502 -2.91 42.66 7.63
CA GLY A 502 -2.74 42.28 9.02
C GLY A 502 -4.06 42.32 9.81
N TYR A 503 -4.22 41.43 10.80
CA TYR A 503 -5.46 41.33 11.58
C TYR A 503 -5.59 42.38 12.69
N PHE A 504 -4.54 43.14 12.94
CA PHE A 504 -4.50 44.16 13.99
C PHE A 504 -4.66 45.56 13.40
N LYS A 505 -5.33 46.44 14.15
CA LYS A 505 -5.43 47.85 13.83
C LYS A 505 -4.03 48.51 13.87
N PRO A 506 -3.84 49.65 13.20
CA PRO A 506 -2.66 50.49 13.40
C PRO A 506 -2.37 50.72 14.90
N ASP A 507 -1.10 50.69 15.28
CA ASP A 507 -0.60 50.86 16.65
C ASP A 507 -1.07 49.83 17.70
N SER A 508 -1.82 48.80 17.28
CA SER A 508 -2.31 47.71 18.14
C SER A 508 -1.64 46.37 17.84
N ALA A 509 -0.55 46.37 17.07
CA ALA A 509 0.14 45.15 16.68
C ALA A 509 0.87 44.51 17.87
N PRO A 510 0.81 43.17 18.02
CA PRO A 510 1.45 42.46 19.13
C PRO A 510 2.97 42.43 19.02
N ARG A 511 3.67 42.12 20.12
CA ARG A 511 5.12 41.83 20.10
C ARG A 511 5.33 40.43 19.54
N VAL A 512 5.92 40.34 18.34
CA VAL A 512 6.14 39.09 17.63
C VAL A 512 7.64 38.77 17.53
N LEU A 513 8.05 37.58 17.97
CA LEU A 513 9.39 37.04 17.72
C LEU A 513 9.36 36.06 16.55
N ARG A 514 10.14 36.32 15.50
CA ARG A 514 10.44 35.33 14.45
C ARG A 514 11.77 34.65 14.76
N ILE A 515 11.74 33.37 15.10
CA ILE A 515 12.97 32.61 15.37
C ILE A 515 13.68 32.35 14.04
N SER A 516 14.79 33.03 13.82
CA SER A 516 15.60 32.90 12.60
C SER A 516 16.90 32.14 12.86
N SER A 517 17.46 32.27 14.06
CA SER A 517 18.79 31.84 14.47
C SER A 517 18.82 31.37 15.95
N PRO A 518 19.90 30.70 16.41
CA PRO A 518 20.05 30.32 17.82
C PRO A 518 20.11 31.48 18.80
N SER A 519 20.60 32.66 18.41
CA SER A 519 20.69 33.83 19.32
C SER A 519 19.31 34.36 19.72
N ASP A 520 18.29 34.14 18.88
CA ASP A 520 16.92 34.59 19.13
C ASP A 520 16.28 33.88 20.33
N ILE A 521 16.82 32.74 20.77
CA ILE A 521 16.24 31.88 21.82
C ILE A 521 17.07 31.87 23.12
N GLU A 522 18.23 32.52 23.17
CA GLU A 522 19.14 32.46 24.32
C GLU A 522 18.50 33.06 25.59
N ASN A 523 17.86 34.22 25.45
CA ASN A 523 17.28 35.00 26.55
C ASN A 523 15.74 34.98 26.55
N LEU A 524 15.13 33.96 25.97
CA LEU A 524 13.68 33.87 25.87
C LEU A 524 13.06 33.57 27.26
N THR A 525 12.21 34.47 27.74
CA THR A 525 11.52 34.39 29.03
C THR A 525 10.00 34.58 28.88
N PRO A 526 9.18 34.12 29.85
CA PRO A 526 7.73 34.26 29.79
C PRO A 526 7.26 35.72 29.64
N GLY A 527 6.25 35.96 28.79
CA GLY A 527 5.63 37.28 28.61
C GLY A 527 6.46 38.32 27.84
N MET A 528 7.67 37.99 27.39
CA MET A 528 8.52 38.87 26.58
C MET A 528 7.89 39.20 25.22
N TYR A 529 7.24 38.21 24.61
CA TYR A 529 6.53 38.34 23.34
C TYR A 529 5.11 37.79 23.48
N ASP A 530 4.17 38.37 22.74
CA ASP A 530 2.78 37.93 22.68
C ASP A 530 2.63 36.76 21.69
N TYR A 531 3.47 36.73 20.64
CA TYR A 531 3.56 35.63 19.68
C TYR A 531 5.02 35.24 19.39
N ILE A 532 5.28 33.94 19.26
CA ILE A 532 6.58 33.39 18.86
C ILE A 532 6.36 32.49 17.65
N VAL A 533 6.97 32.82 16.51
CA VAL A 533 6.84 32.06 15.25
C VAL A 533 8.09 31.22 15.01
N VAL A 534 7.89 29.91 14.78
CA VAL A 534 8.98 28.94 14.56
C VAL A 534 8.64 27.95 13.45
N SER A 535 9.61 27.70 12.56
CA SER A 535 9.50 26.66 11.53
C SER A 535 9.43 25.24 12.11
N HIS A 536 8.71 24.32 11.46
CA HIS A 536 8.72 22.88 11.77
C HIS A 536 10.13 22.29 11.80
N GLU A 537 11.00 22.72 10.89
CA GLU A 537 12.36 22.22 10.71
C GLU A 537 13.23 22.42 11.97
N ARG A 538 13.01 23.52 12.69
CA ARG A 538 13.79 23.87 13.88
C ARG A 538 13.46 22.98 15.09
N LEU A 539 12.25 22.42 15.15
CA LEU A 539 11.85 21.47 16.20
C LEU A 539 12.64 20.14 16.18
N ALA A 540 13.41 19.89 15.12
CA ALA A 540 14.34 18.74 15.08
C ALA A 540 15.51 18.85 16.06
N LYS A 541 15.76 20.05 16.61
CA LYS A 541 16.92 20.39 17.44
C LYS A 541 16.44 20.72 18.86
N GLY A 542 16.91 19.95 19.86
CA GLY A 542 16.42 20.02 21.23
C GLY A 542 16.56 21.39 21.90
N ASN A 543 17.63 22.13 21.61
CA ASN A 543 17.86 23.47 22.18
C ASN A 543 16.73 24.47 21.86
N TYR A 544 16.08 24.36 20.69
CA TYR A 544 14.92 25.19 20.37
C TYR A 544 13.70 24.78 21.20
N VAL A 545 13.45 23.48 21.36
CA VAL A 545 12.34 22.96 22.16
C VAL A 545 12.48 23.39 23.62
N GLU A 546 13.66 23.22 24.21
CA GLU A 546 13.96 23.65 25.58
C GLU A 546 13.71 25.15 25.78
N ALA A 547 14.20 26.00 24.88
CA ALA A 547 13.99 27.44 24.99
C ALA A 547 12.51 27.83 24.86
N LEU A 548 11.78 27.18 23.94
CA LEU A 548 10.35 27.41 23.77
C LEU A 548 9.53 26.97 24.99
N LEU A 549 9.93 25.90 25.67
CA LEU A 549 9.32 25.48 26.95
C LEU A 549 9.56 26.51 28.05
N ARG A 550 10.77 27.09 28.14
CA ARG A 550 11.11 28.16 29.10
C ARG A 550 10.28 29.43 28.90
N ALA A 551 9.74 29.66 27.71
CA ALA A 551 8.85 30.79 27.43
C ALA A 551 7.45 30.63 28.04
N GLU A 552 7.12 29.45 28.59
CA GLU A 552 5.83 29.10 29.19
C GLU A 552 4.61 29.55 28.37
N PRO A 553 4.50 29.15 27.08
CA PRO A 553 3.39 29.54 26.24
C PRO A 553 2.04 29.14 26.85
N GLY A 554 1.08 30.06 26.78
CA GLY A 554 -0.33 29.81 27.16
C GLY A 554 -1.12 29.17 26.02
N MET A 555 -0.65 29.29 24.79
CA MET A 555 -1.30 28.68 23.62
C MET A 555 -0.26 28.11 22.65
N LEU A 556 -0.53 26.93 22.10
CA LEU A 556 0.22 26.34 21.00
C LEU A 556 -0.67 26.31 19.76
N ILE A 557 -0.18 26.89 18.66
CA ILE A 557 -0.81 26.90 17.35
C ILE A 557 0.12 26.14 16.40
N ALA A 558 -0.34 25.02 15.85
CA ALA A 558 0.45 24.24 14.91
C ALA A 558 -0.24 24.20 13.54
N ASP A 559 0.36 24.88 12.57
CA ASP A 559 -0.13 24.91 11.19
C ASP A 559 0.37 23.71 10.39
N GLU A 560 -0.43 23.23 9.45
CA GLU A 560 -0.18 21.99 8.69
C GLU A 560 0.31 20.82 9.56
N VAL A 561 -0.42 20.53 10.65
CA VAL A 561 -0.04 19.52 11.66
C VAL A 561 0.24 18.14 11.06
N HIS A 562 -0.37 17.84 9.90
CA HIS A 562 -0.16 16.60 9.16
C HIS A 562 1.30 16.41 8.68
N LYS A 563 2.13 17.45 8.68
CA LYS A 563 3.57 17.36 8.37
C LYS A 563 4.39 16.75 9.54
N PHE A 564 3.84 16.66 10.77
CA PHE A 564 4.49 16.02 11.92
C PHE A 564 4.30 14.49 11.92
N LYS A 565 5.06 13.83 11.05
CA LYS A 565 4.99 12.38 10.86
C LYS A 565 5.91 11.62 11.81
N ASN A 566 5.50 10.40 12.16
CA ASN A 566 6.30 9.42 12.92
C ASN A 566 6.89 9.93 14.25
N ALA A 567 6.03 10.12 15.23
CA ALA A 567 6.38 10.52 16.60
C ALA A 567 7.48 9.66 17.27
N THR A 568 7.61 8.39 16.89
CA THR A 568 8.56 7.44 17.51
C THR A 568 10.00 7.57 16.99
N THR A 569 10.22 8.11 15.78
CA THR A 569 11.56 8.16 15.15
C THR A 569 11.93 9.54 14.61
N GLY A 570 10.95 10.42 14.34
CA GLY A 570 11.16 11.75 13.82
C GLY A 570 11.40 12.77 14.95
N ARG A 571 12.62 13.31 15.05
CA ARG A 571 12.97 14.34 16.05
C ARG A 571 12.03 15.55 16.03
N ARG A 572 11.55 15.97 14.85
CA ARG A 572 10.56 17.06 14.70
C ARG A 572 9.24 16.77 15.39
N ALA A 573 8.68 15.57 15.16
CA ALA A 573 7.41 15.18 15.75
C ALA A 573 7.53 14.97 17.26
N ALA A 574 8.66 14.43 17.74
CA ALA A 574 8.95 14.32 19.17
C ALA A 574 9.00 15.69 19.84
N GLY A 575 9.76 16.64 19.29
CA GLY A 575 9.83 18.01 19.84
C GLY A 575 8.48 18.74 19.81
N PHE A 576 7.66 18.52 18.77
CA PHE A 576 6.30 19.05 18.72
C PHE A 576 5.38 18.47 19.80
N ILE A 577 5.42 17.15 20.02
CA ILE A 577 4.62 16.48 21.07
C ILE A 577 5.05 16.97 22.45
N GLU A 578 6.35 17.12 22.69
CA GLU A 578 6.88 17.64 23.96
C GLU A 578 6.35 19.05 24.26
N LEU A 579 6.35 19.93 23.25
CA LEU A 579 5.75 21.27 23.38
C LEU A 579 4.25 21.18 23.67
N ALA A 580 3.51 20.32 22.97
CA ALA A 580 2.07 20.17 23.16
C ALA A 580 1.71 19.56 24.53
N ASP A 581 2.53 18.65 25.05
CA ASP A 581 2.33 18.02 26.36
C ASP A 581 2.57 19.01 27.51
N ALA A 582 3.41 20.04 27.32
CA ALA A 582 3.63 21.11 28.29
C ALA A 582 2.46 22.12 28.40
N ILE A 583 1.54 22.13 27.42
CA ILE A 583 0.34 22.97 27.40
C ILE A 583 -0.80 22.27 28.15
N GLN A 584 -0.79 22.35 29.49
CA GLN A 584 -1.84 21.82 30.36
C GLN A 584 -2.30 22.86 31.41
N GLY A 585 -3.59 22.82 31.78
CA GLY A 585 -4.21 23.72 32.77
C GLY A 585 -5.42 24.47 32.20
N ASP A 586 -6.18 25.12 33.10
CA ASP A 586 -7.50 25.70 32.78
C ASP A 586 -7.46 26.83 31.73
N ASN A 587 -6.33 27.56 31.66
CA ASN A 587 -6.10 28.69 30.75
C ASN A 587 -5.04 28.40 29.68
N LYS A 588 -4.85 27.12 29.34
CA LYS A 588 -3.89 26.69 28.32
C LYS A 588 -4.59 26.00 27.14
N TYR A 589 -4.18 26.34 25.92
CA TYR A 589 -4.90 25.96 24.70
C TYR A 589 -4.00 25.38 23.61
N VAL A 590 -4.45 24.35 22.90
CA VAL A 590 -3.76 23.78 21.74
C VAL A 590 -4.68 23.82 20.52
N ALA A 591 -4.27 24.55 19.49
CA ALA A 591 -4.96 24.61 18.21
C ALA A 591 -4.11 23.96 17.12
N LEU A 592 -4.64 22.91 16.50
CA LEU A 592 -4.02 22.22 15.38
C LEU A 592 -4.73 22.64 14.10
N LEU A 593 -4.01 23.09 13.09
CA LEU A 593 -4.58 23.48 11.80
C LEU A 593 -4.15 22.48 10.72
N SER A 594 -5.08 22.06 9.89
CA SER A 594 -4.78 21.29 8.68
C SER A 594 -5.86 21.56 7.63
N GLY A 595 -5.51 21.66 6.34
CA GLY A 595 -6.52 21.59 5.27
C GLY A 595 -6.99 20.16 5.02
N THR A 596 -6.16 19.19 5.39
CA THR A 596 -6.30 17.77 5.08
C THR A 596 -5.82 16.98 6.29
N PRO A 597 -6.70 16.67 7.26
CA PRO A 597 -6.27 16.07 8.54
C PRO A 597 -5.68 14.66 8.41
N ALA A 598 -5.96 13.97 7.29
CA ALA A 598 -5.40 12.67 6.94
C ALA A 598 -4.99 12.67 5.46
N PRO A 599 -3.84 13.28 5.09
CA PRO A 599 -3.48 13.44 3.70
C PRO A 599 -3.11 12.10 3.05
N ASN A 600 -2.50 11.18 3.80
CA ASN A 600 -1.88 9.98 3.22
C ASN A 600 -2.17 8.67 3.95
N LYS A 601 -2.13 8.63 5.29
CA LYS A 601 -2.26 7.38 6.04
C LYS A 601 -3.02 7.57 7.34
N VAL A 602 -3.49 6.46 7.91
CA VAL A 602 -4.10 6.46 9.25
C VAL A 602 -3.08 6.83 10.33
N GLU A 603 -1.79 6.56 10.10
CA GLU A 603 -0.71 7.00 10.99
C GLU A 603 -0.61 8.53 11.11
N ASP A 604 -0.99 9.30 10.08
CA ASP A 604 -0.99 10.77 10.14
C ASP A 604 -1.97 11.25 11.22
N ILE A 605 -3.09 10.54 11.37
CA ILE A 605 -4.12 10.83 12.38
C ILE A 605 -3.64 10.44 13.78
N ALA A 606 -2.78 9.43 13.91
CA ALA A 606 -2.29 8.95 15.20
C ALA A 606 -1.52 10.03 15.99
N THR A 607 -0.64 10.80 15.34
CA THR A 607 0.05 11.93 16.01
C THR A 607 -0.96 12.99 16.46
N THR A 608 -1.92 13.33 15.60
CA THR A 608 -2.97 14.30 15.92
C THR A 608 -3.82 13.84 17.10
N LEU A 609 -4.22 12.56 17.16
CA LEU A 609 -4.97 12.01 18.30
C LEU A 609 -4.17 12.03 19.60
N ARG A 610 -2.85 11.79 19.56
CA ARG A 610 -1.99 11.88 20.75
C ARG A 610 -1.95 13.30 21.31
N VAL A 611 -1.91 14.29 20.44
CA VAL A 611 -1.95 15.69 20.86
C VAL A 611 -3.36 16.10 21.30
N LEU A 612 -4.40 15.63 20.62
CA LEU A 612 -5.77 15.94 21.01
C LEU A 612 -6.15 15.30 22.35
N TYR A 613 -5.78 14.03 22.60
CA TYR A 613 -6.12 13.25 23.81
C TYR A 613 -4.87 12.65 24.47
N PRO A 614 -3.96 13.47 25.02
CA PRO A 614 -2.72 12.99 25.64
C PRO A 614 -2.98 12.00 26.78
N GLU A 615 -4.06 12.19 27.53
CA GLU A 615 -4.51 11.33 28.63
C GLU A 615 -4.81 9.89 28.18
N ARG A 616 -5.21 9.71 26.91
CA ARG A 616 -5.62 8.41 26.37
C ARG A 616 -4.53 7.74 25.52
N PHE A 617 -3.72 8.54 24.82
CA PHE A 617 -2.83 8.01 23.77
C PHE A 617 -1.34 8.36 23.95
N SER A 618 -0.93 9.14 24.95
CA SER A 618 0.48 9.53 25.15
C SER A 618 1.46 8.34 25.16
N MET A 619 1.06 7.22 25.77
CA MET A 619 1.86 5.98 25.89
C MET A 619 1.63 4.95 24.77
N VAL A 620 0.70 5.22 23.83
CA VAL A 620 0.37 4.28 22.75
C VAL A 620 1.26 4.53 21.54
N GLU A 621 1.90 3.48 21.03
CA GLU A 621 2.71 3.59 19.81
C GLU A 621 1.80 3.90 18.60
N ASN A 622 2.20 4.86 17.76
CA ASN A 622 1.41 5.30 16.59
C ASN A 622 0.99 4.14 15.68
N ARG A 623 1.85 3.13 15.47
CA ARG A 623 1.54 1.96 14.63
C ARG A 623 0.44 1.10 15.24
N HIS A 624 0.43 0.94 16.57
CA HIS A 624 -0.63 0.21 17.25
C HIS A 624 -1.95 0.99 17.17
N LEU A 625 -1.90 2.31 17.39
CA LEU A 625 -3.05 3.19 17.26
C LEU A 625 -3.65 3.15 15.85
N ALA A 626 -2.82 3.27 14.81
CA ALA A 626 -3.25 3.21 13.41
C ALA A 626 -3.90 1.85 13.07
N ARG A 627 -3.33 0.74 13.53
CA ARG A 627 -3.91 -0.60 13.33
C ARG A 627 -5.25 -0.76 14.07
N SER A 628 -5.37 -0.23 15.27
CA SER A 628 -6.62 -0.26 16.05
C SER A 628 -7.73 0.59 15.41
N ILE A 629 -7.36 1.69 14.76
CA ILE A 629 -8.28 2.52 13.96
C ILE A 629 -8.72 1.78 12.69
N LEU A 630 -7.77 1.22 11.93
CA LEU A 630 -8.03 0.48 10.68
C LEU A 630 -8.93 -0.75 10.89
N ASN A 631 -8.68 -1.49 11.97
CA ASN A 631 -9.41 -2.71 12.27
C ASN A 631 -10.77 -2.45 12.92
N GLY A 632 -11.11 -1.20 13.25
CA GLY A 632 -12.32 -0.81 13.99
C GLY A 632 -12.37 -1.28 15.45
N SER A 633 -11.51 -2.22 15.85
CA SER A 633 -11.61 -3.10 17.03
C SER A 633 -11.72 -2.43 18.40
N LEU A 634 -11.27 -1.18 18.55
CA LEU A 634 -11.08 -0.54 19.86
C LEU A 634 -11.34 0.97 19.87
N ILE A 635 -11.28 1.64 18.72
CA ILE A 635 -11.32 3.10 18.62
C ILE A 635 -12.23 3.49 17.46
N ASP A 636 -13.40 4.03 17.80
CA ASP A 636 -14.20 4.78 16.84
C ASP A 636 -13.52 6.12 16.59
N LEU A 637 -12.87 6.24 15.44
CA LEU A 637 -12.13 7.44 15.06
C LEU A 637 -13.05 8.66 14.97
N ARG A 638 -14.28 8.52 14.50
CA ARG A 638 -15.20 9.65 14.42
C ARG A 638 -15.65 10.09 15.79
N ALA A 639 -15.92 9.19 16.73
CA ALA A 639 -16.27 9.59 18.09
C ALA A 639 -15.18 10.49 18.72
N LEU A 640 -13.91 10.21 18.42
CA LEU A 640 -12.78 11.07 18.79
C LEU A 640 -12.74 12.36 17.95
N LEU A 641 -12.75 12.27 16.63
CA LEU A 641 -12.61 13.45 15.79
C LEU A 641 -13.82 14.39 15.91
N ALA A 642 -15.06 13.91 15.88
CA ALA A 642 -16.26 14.74 16.06
C ALA A 642 -16.24 15.56 17.36
N THR A 643 -15.61 15.02 18.42
CA THR A 643 -15.54 15.73 19.70
C THR A 643 -14.41 16.75 19.77
N ARG A 644 -13.34 16.69 18.96
CA ARG A 644 -12.24 17.68 18.98
C ARG A 644 -11.77 18.17 17.60
N MET A 645 -12.57 17.97 16.55
CA MET A 645 -12.29 18.42 15.18
C MET A 645 -13.45 19.25 14.63
N GLN A 646 -13.12 20.39 14.03
CA GLN A 646 -14.02 21.21 13.23
C GLN A 646 -13.59 21.11 11.77
N ARG A 647 -14.53 20.90 10.84
CA ARG A 647 -14.26 20.80 9.40
C ARG A 647 -15.38 21.47 8.60
N LYS A 648 -15.04 22.54 7.90
CA LYS A 648 -15.97 23.34 7.08
C LYS A 648 -15.48 23.45 5.64
N SER A 649 -16.40 23.46 4.67
CA SER A 649 -16.06 23.73 3.27
C SER A 649 -16.04 25.22 2.97
N LEU A 650 -15.22 25.62 1.99
CA LEU A 650 -15.13 26.99 1.51
C LEU A 650 -16.44 27.47 0.87
N ALA A 651 -17.15 26.62 0.12
CA ALA A 651 -18.39 26.96 -0.56
C ALA A 651 -19.61 27.13 0.39
N ASP A 652 -19.55 26.50 1.56
CA ASP A 652 -20.54 26.72 2.62
C ASP A 652 -20.31 28.08 3.31
N HIS A 653 -19.06 28.53 3.33
CA HIS A 653 -18.59 29.67 4.09
C HIS A 653 -18.67 31.01 3.35
N ILE A 654 -18.25 31.02 2.08
CA ILE A 654 -18.18 32.20 1.22
C ILE A 654 -18.94 31.88 -0.05
N GLU A 655 -19.64 32.88 -0.59
CA GLU A 655 -20.20 32.78 -1.94
C GLU A 655 -19.04 32.68 -2.92
N MET A 656 -18.75 31.45 -3.30
CA MET A 656 -17.71 31.10 -4.25
C MET A 656 -18.36 30.82 -5.61
N PRO A 657 -17.71 31.19 -6.71
CA PRO A 657 -18.11 30.74 -8.04
C PRO A 657 -18.17 29.21 -8.14
N ALA A 658 -18.87 28.67 -9.14
CA ALA A 658 -18.95 27.24 -9.32
C ALA A 658 -17.57 26.64 -9.62
N LEU A 659 -17.24 25.53 -8.94
CA LEU A 659 -16.07 24.71 -9.25
C LEU A 659 -16.53 23.48 -10.04
N GLN A 660 -16.10 23.36 -11.28
CA GLN A 660 -16.42 22.21 -12.13
C GLN A 660 -15.15 21.37 -12.32
N GLU A 661 -15.21 20.09 -11.94
CA GLU A 661 -14.11 19.15 -12.13
C GLU A 661 -14.48 18.14 -13.22
N GLU A 662 -13.65 18.02 -14.27
CA GLU A 662 -13.83 17.12 -15.40
C GLU A 662 -12.62 16.20 -15.59
N LEU A 663 -12.89 14.94 -15.93
CA LEU A 663 -11.87 13.98 -16.32
C LEU A 663 -11.79 13.90 -17.85
N VAL A 664 -10.67 14.32 -18.42
CA VAL A 664 -10.41 14.20 -19.87
C VAL A 664 -9.73 12.87 -20.13
N ARG A 665 -10.50 11.93 -20.69
CA ARG A 665 -10.00 10.61 -21.09
C ARG A 665 -9.18 10.73 -22.37
N VAL A 666 -7.95 10.23 -22.35
CA VAL A 666 -7.08 10.12 -23.51
C VAL A 666 -6.81 8.64 -23.79
N ASP A 667 -7.07 8.17 -25.00
CA ASP A 667 -6.68 6.82 -25.41
C ASP A 667 -5.34 6.89 -26.19
N LEU A 668 -4.43 5.93 -25.93
CA LEU A 668 -3.18 5.81 -26.69
C LEU A 668 -3.48 5.50 -28.16
N ASN A 669 -2.67 6.05 -29.08
CA ASN A 669 -2.74 5.60 -30.47
C ASN A 669 -2.12 4.20 -30.64
N GLY A 670 -2.34 3.55 -31.78
CA GLY A 670 -1.89 2.17 -32.00
C GLY A 670 -0.38 1.96 -31.78
N ARG A 671 0.46 2.90 -32.24
CA ARG A 671 1.91 2.82 -32.02
C ARG A 671 2.32 3.08 -30.57
N GLU A 672 1.68 4.02 -29.90
CA GLU A 672 1.92 4.25 -28.48
C GLU A 672 1.53 3.03 -27.65
N GLN A 673 0.38 2.41 -27.95
CA GLN A 673 -0.08 1.21 -27.28
C GLN A 673 0.91 0.06 -27.47
N GLU A 674 1.41 -0.15 -28.69
CA GLU A 674 2.45 -1.14 -28.97
C GLU A 674 3.70 -0.94 -28.10
N ILE A 675 4.22 0.28 -28.04
CA ILE A 675 5.43 0.60 -27.25
C ILE A 675 5.15 0.45 -25.76
N TYR A 676 3.99 0.91 -25.30
CA TYR A 676 3.57 0.82 -23.91
C TYR A 676 3.43 -0.64 -23.45
N GLU A 677 2.86 -1.51 -24.28
CA GLU A 677 2.79 -2.96 -24.04
C GLU A 677 4.20 -3.58 -23.92
N LEU A 678 5.13 -3.19 -24.78
CA LEU A 678 6.53 -3.67 -24.69
C LEU A 678 7.22 -3.21 -23.40
N LEU A 679 6.99 -1.97 -22.95
CA LEU A 679 7.50 -1.47 -21.67
C LEU A 679 6.86 -2.19 -20.47
N LEU A 680 5.57 -2.53 -20.56
CA LEU A 680 4.88 -3.35 -19.57
C LEU A 680 5.40 -4.79 -19.52
N GLU A 681 5.95 -5.30 -20.61
CA GLU A 681 6.54 -6.63 -20.65
C GLU A 681 8.01 -6.67 -20.20
N GLU A 682 8.59 -5.54 -19.83
CA GLU A 682 9.98 -5.46 -19.40
C GLU A 682 10.13 -5.84 -17.92
N ASP A 683 10.80 -6.97 -17.68
CA ASP A 683 10.96 -7.59 -16.36
C ASP A 683 12.28 -7.19 -15.66
N GLU A 684 13.19 -6.47 -16.34
CA GLU A 684 14.47 -6.04 -15.74
C GLU A 684 14.33 -4.84 -14.80
N PHE A 685 13.18 -4.15 -14.82
CA PHE A 685 12.94 -2.98 -13.98
C PHE A 685 12.31 -3.36 -12.64
N THR A 686 12.74 -2.67 -11.59
CA THR A 686 11.97 -2.69 -10.34
C THR A 686 10.58 -2.10 -10.58
N PRO A 687 9.57 -2.47 -9.77
CA PRO A 687 8.22 -1.91 -9.90
C PRO A 687 8.21 -0.36 -9.88
N ALA A 688 9.06 0.26 -9.06
CA ALA A 688 9.22 1.71 -8.99
C ALA A 688 9.75 2.32 -10.31
N GLU A 689 10.78 1.72 -10.90
CA GLU A 689 11.34 2.15 -12.18
C GLU A 689 10.33 1.99 -13.32
N LYS A 690 9.58 0.89 -13.31
CA LYS A 690 8.54 0.61 -14.31
C LYS A 690 7.44 1.67 -14.28
N ILE A 691 6.92 2.00 -13.09
CA ILE A 691 5.95 3.10 -12.92
C ILE A 691 6.51 4.42 -13.45
N ARG A 692 7.77 4.74 -13.10
CA ARG A 692 8.45 5.95 -13.55
C ARG A 692 8.52 6.03 -15.08
N ILE A 693 9.02 4.98 -15.73
CA ILE A 693 9.21 4.92 -17.19
C ILE A 693 7.85 5.00 -17.91
N LEU A 694 6.87 4.19 -17.50
CA LEU A 694 5.54 4.20 -18.10
C LEU A 694 4.86 5.57 -17.98
N ARG A 695 5.06 6.23 -16.84
CA ARG A 695 4.49 7.57 -16.61
C ARG A 695 5.20 8.65 -17.42
N GLN A 696 6.53 8.58 -17.54
CA GLN A 696 7.29 9.46 -18.43
C GLN A 696 6.87 9.28 -19.89
N PHE A 697 6.65 8.04 -20.33
CA PHE A 697 6.15 7.74 -21.68
C PHE A 697 4.81 8.43 -21.94
N CYS A 698 3.83 8.32 -21.03
CA CYS A 698 2.54 9.01 -21.20
C CYS A 698 2.67 10.56 -21.18
N MET A 699 3.70 11.11 -20.54
CA MET A 699 3.85 12.57 -20.36
C MET A 699 4.62 13.22 -21.51
N ASN A 700 5.76 12.68 -21.90
CA ASN A 700 6.49 13.11 -23.10
C ASN A 700 7.43 12.00 -23.58
N HIS A 701 7.26 11.57 -24.83
CA HIS A 701 8.15 10.60 -25.47
C HIS A 701 9.63 11.02 -25.50
N GLU A 702 9.93 12.33 -25.53
CA GLU A 702 11.31 12.84 -25.53
C GLU A 702 12.06 12.55 -24.22
N LEU A 703 11.36 12.34 -23.10
CA LEU A 703 11.97 11.90 -21.84
C LEU A 703 12.66 10.55 -21.94
N LEU A 704 12.29 9.75 -22.94
CA LEU A 704 12.82 8.42 -23.20
C LEU A 704 13.43 8.30 -24.60
N ASP A 705 13.71 9.42 -25.30
CA ASP A 705 14.24 9.46 -26.67
C ASP A 705 13.56 8.42 -27.60
N VAL A 706 12.23 8.42 -27.61
CA VAL A 706 11.45 7.46 -28.41
C VAL A 706 11.61 7.83 -29.90
N THR A 707 12.31 6.97 -30.63
CA THR A 707 12.64 7.17 -32.05
C THR A 707 12.20 5.95 -32.87
N PRO A 708 11.62 6.10 -34.08
CA PRO A 708 11.33 7.35 -34.77
C PRO A 708 10.12 8.03 -34.13
N GLY A 709 10.21 9.36 -33.93
CA GLY A 709 9.20 10.16 -33.23
C GLY A 709 7.77 9.68 -33.49
N VAL A 710 7.07 9.38 -32.39
CA VAL A 710 5.69 8.87 -32.37
C VAL A 710 4.78 10.01 -31.94
N GLU A 711 3.65 10.17 -32.64
CA GLU A 711 2.63 11.14 -32.25
C GLU A 711 2.18 10.85 -30.81
N GLN A 712 2.11 11.91 -30.01
CA GLN A 712 1.79 11.84 -28.58
C GLN A 712 0.30 12.11 -28.39
N ALA A 713 -0.52 11.08 -28.14
CA ALA A 713 -1.97 11.26 -28.03
C ALA A 713 -2.34 12.24 -26.91
N LYS A 714 -1.60 12.21 -25.81
CA LYS A 714 -1.82 13.12 -24.67
C LYS A 714 -1.48 14.58 -24.99
N LEU A 715 -0.42 14.81 -25.75
CA LEU A 715 -0.08 16.15 -26.22
C LEU A 715 -1.15 16.67 -27.19
N VAL A 716 -1.62 15.84 -28.11
CA VAL A 716 -2.73 16.20 -29.03
C VAL A 716 -3.99 16.57 -28.26
N ALA A 717 -4.35 15.78 -27.24
CA ALA A 717 -5.48 16.07 -26.36
C ALA A 717 -5.27 17.40 -25.59
N LEU A 718 -4.08 17.62 -25.02
CA LEU A 718 -3.76 18.87 -24.33
C LEU A 718 -3.90 20.09 -25.26
N LYS A 719 -3.42 20.00 -26.51
CA LYS A 719 -3.61 21.07 -27.50
C LYS A 719 -5.09 21.36 -27.72
N ALA A 720 -5.89 20.33 -27.96
CA ALA A 720 -7.33 20.49 -28.18
C ALA A 720 -8.01 21.15 -26.98
N GLU A 721 -7.70 20.73 -25.75
CA GLU A 721 -8.29 21.31 -24.54
C GLU A 721 -7.81 22.74 -24.28
N LEU A 722 -6.54 23.07 -24.54
CA LEU A 722 -6.05 24.44 -24.44
C LEU A 722 -6.70 25.37 -25.47
N HIS A 723 -6.88 24.91 -26.72
CA HIS A 723 -7.59 25.68 -27.75
C HIS A 723 -9.04 25.95 -27.36
N LYS A 724 -9.75 24.96 -26.81
CA LYS A 724 -11.10 25.14 -26.24
C LYS A 724 -11.09 26.13 -25.08
N ALA A 725 -10.20 25.94 -24.11
CA ALA A 725 -10.10 26.81 -22.94
C ALA A 725 -9.84 28.27 -23.35
N PHE A 726 -8.92 28.52 -24.29
CA PHE A 726 -8.64 29.86 -24.79
C PHE A 726 -9.71 30.44 -25.73
N ALA A 727 -10.72 29.66 -26.14
CA ALA A 727 -11.88 30.20 -26.84
C ALA A 727 -12.83 30.93 -25.87
N GLU A 728 -12.90 30.49 -24.61
CA GLU A 728 -13.83 30.98 -23.59
C GLU A 728 -13.14 31.81 -22.50
N HIS A 729 -11.86 31.59 -22.27
CA HIS A 729 -11.09 32.15 -21.17
C HIS A 729 -9.79 32.82 -21.64
N ASP A 730 -9.31 33.79 -20.86
CA ASP A 730 -8.05 34.48 -21.14
C ASP A 730 -6.91 33.91 -20.28
N LYS A 731 -7.19 33.41 -19.08
CA LYS A 731 -6.14 33.00 -18.13
C LYS A 731 -6.24 31.52 -17.79
N VAL A 732 -5.27 30.73 -18.25
CA VAL A 732 -5.22 29.27 -18.04
C VAL A 732 -3.98 28.88 -17.25
N VAL A 733 -4.13 27.99 -16.28
CA VAL A 733 -3.02 27.39 -15.52
C VAL A 733 -2.89 25.91 -15.84
N LEU A 734 -1.69 25.49 -16.26
CA LEU A 734 -1.36 24.09 -16.53
C LEU A 734 -0.49 23.55 -15.40
N PHE A 735 -1.01 22.65 -14.58
CA PHE A 735 -0.22 21.96 -13.55
C PHE A 735 0.42 20.69 -14.11
N VAL A 736 1.73 20.58 -13.91
CA VAL A 736 2.53 19.38 -14.22
C VAL A 736 3.16 18.85 -12.94
N ASN A 737 2.80 17.63 -12.57
CA ASN A 737 3.18 17.03 -11.29
C ASN A 737 4.36 16.06 -11.48
N ALA A 738 5.53 16.38 -10.93
CA ALA A 738 6.78 15.64 -11.20
C ALA A 738 7.19 15.65 -12.68
N TYR A 739 8.40 15.13 -12.97
CA TYR A 739 8.96 15.01 -14.33
C TYR A 739 8.93 16.31 -15.15
N ILE A 740 9.24 17.44 -14.53
CA ILE A 740 9.15 18.77 -15.16
C ILE A 740 10.14 18.98 -16.31
N GLU A 741 11.28 18.29 -16.27
CA GLU A 741 12.32 18.33 -17.31
C GLU A 741 11.77 17.81 -18.63
N ASN A 742 12.06 18.48 -19.74
CA ASN A 742 11.49 18.21 -21.06
C ASN A 742 9.95 18.14 -21.09
N VAL A 743 9.24 18.59 -20.05
CA VAL A 743 7.79 18.77 -20.11
C VAL A 743 7.51 20.27 -20.12
N ILE A 744 7.83 20.98 -19.04
CA ILE A 744 7.61 22.45 -18.94
C ILE A 744 8.89 23.27 -18.90
N ARG A 745 10.06 22.64 -18.95
CA ARG A 745 11.38 23.28 -19.04
C ARG A 745 12.33 22.44 -19.89
N GLY A 746 13.40 23.05 -20.39
CA GLY A 746 14.37 22.39 -21.27
C GLY A 746 14.01 22.54 -22.75
N ASP A 747 15.00 22.27 -23.63
CA ASP A 747 14.90 22.53 -25.07
C ASP A 747 13.90 21.63 -25.82
N LEU A 748 13.44 20.56 -25.17
CA LEU A 748 12.46 19.61 -25.71
C LEU A 748 11.12 19.70 -24.95
N SER A 749 10.81 20.87 -24.40
CA SER A 749 9.55 21.11 -23.69
C SER A 749 8.34 20.93 -24.60
N ILE A 750 7.27 20.34 -24.05
CA ILE A 750 5.99 20.25 -24.77
C ILE A 750 5.35 21.62 -25.00
N LEU A 751 5.77 22.66 -24.26
CA LEU A 751 5.23 24.01 -24.38
C LEU A 751 5.47 24.60 -25.78
N ASP A 752 6.62 24.30 -26.38
CA ASP A 752 6.99 24.75 -27.73
C ASP A 752 6.18 24.03 -28.82
N LEU A 753 5.54 22.91 -28.46
CA LEU A 753 4.73 22.10 -29.38
C LEU A 753 3.24 22.41 -29.28
N LEU A 754 2.78 23.26 -28.34
CA LEU A 754 1.34 23.46 -28.08
C LEU A 754 0.57 24.12 -29.23
N ASP A 755 1.26 24.80 -30.16
CA ASP A 755 0.67 25.48 -31.32
C ASP A 755 -0.50 26.40 -30.91
N LEU A 756 -0.26 27.26 -29.92
CA LEU A 756 -1.25 28.21 -29.40
C LEU A 756 -1.29 29.48 -30.26
N PRO A 757 -2.43 30.21 -30.29
CA PRO A 757 -2.50 31.49 -31.00
C PRO A 757 -1.42 32.47 -30.54
N GLU A 758 -0.84 33.26 -31.45
CA GLU A 758 0.22 34.25 -31.14
C GLU A 758 -0.17 35.25 -30.03
N SER A 759 -1.47 35.47 -29.83
CA SER A 759 -2.01 36.30 -28.75
C SER A 759 -1.82 35.72 -27.34
N VAL A 760 -1.48 34.43 -27.22
CA VAL A 760 -1.35 33.72 -25.94
C VAL A 760 0.10 33.78 -25.45
N GLN A 761 0.31 34.45 -24.33
CA GLN A 761 1.61 34.49 -23.68
C GLN A 761 1.83 33.22 -22.84
N VAL A 762 2.85 32.43 -23.17
CA VAL A 762 3.23 31.23 -22.39
C VAL A 762 4.32 31.57 -21.37
N ARG A 763 4.15 31.13 -20.12
CA ARG A 763 5.14 31.24 -19.03
C ARG A 763 5.24 29.93 -18.26
N ALA A 764 6.44 29.58 -17.80
CA ALA A 764 6.68 28.40 -16.97
C ALA A 764 7.21 28.80 -15.57
N VAL A 765 6.79 28.10 -14.53
CA VAL A 765 7.23 28.32 -13.15
C VAL A 765 7.61 26.97 -12.53
N HIS A 766 8.90 26.78 -12.20
CA HIS A 766 9.41 25.49 -11.67
C HIS A 766 10.32 25.57 -10.43
N GLY A 767 10.43 26.72 -9.75
CA GLY A 767 10.96 26.81 -8.38
C GLY A 767 12.18 27.70 -8.16
N ASP A 768 12.89 28.12 -9.22
CA ASP A 768 14.27 28.62 -9.07
C ASP A 768 14.41 30.15 -8.90
N ASN A 769 13.33 30.93 -9.00
CA ASN A 769 13.40 32.40 -8.90
C ASN A 769 12.16 33.05 -8.24
N LYS A 770 12.30 33.52 -6.98
CA LYS A 770 11.19 34.18 -6.24
C LYS A 770 10.68 35.44 -6.95
N LYS A 771 11.58 36.25 -7.52
CA LYS A 771 11.22 37.53 -8.17
C LYS A 771 10.43 37.30 -9.45
N GLU A 772 10.93 36.42 -10.32
CA GLU A 772 10.26 36.06 -11.57
C GLU A 772 8.91 35.40 -11.30
N ARG A 773 8.84 34.49 -10.33
CA ARG A 773 7.58 33.89 -9.89
C ARG A 773 6.58 34.95 -9.41
N GLN A 774 7.02 35.96 -8.66
CA GLN A 774 6.16 37.08 -8.24
C GLN A 774 5.68 37.92 -9.43
N ALA A 775 6.55 38.20 -10.41
CA ALA A 775 6.18 38.93 -11.61
C ALA A 775 5.14 38.18 -12.46
N VAL A 776 5.32 36.86 -12.65
CA VAL A 776 4.35 36.00 -13.36
C VAL A 776 3.01 35.98 -12.64
N GLN A 777 3.00 35.88 -11.30
CA GLN A 777 1.77 35.95 -10.51
C GLN A 777 1.06 37.29 -10.66
N GLN A 778 1.79 38.41 -10.55
CA GLN A 778 1.21 39.74 -10.75
C GLN A 778 0.63 39.90 -12.15
N GLN A 779 1.33 39.40 -13.18
CA GLN A 779 0.85 39.45 -14.56
C GLN A 779 -0.38 38.56 -14.77
N LEU A 780 -0.44 37.38 -14.17
CA LEU A 780 -1.60 36.50 -14.23
C LEU A 780 -2.83 37.15 -13.57
N ASN A 781 -2.65 37.74 -12.38
CA ASN A 781 -3.75 38.26 -11.56
C ASN A 781 -4.23 39.66 -11.97
N LYS A 782 -3.32 40.52 -12.46
CA LYS A 782 -3.64 41.93 -12.79
C LYS A 782 -3.43 42.29 -14.27
N GLY A 783 -2.75 41.46 -15.05
CA GLY A 783 -2.40 41.77 -16.44
C GLY A 783 -3.51 41.45 -17.43
N ALA A 784 -3.65 42.27 -18.48
CA ALA A 784 -4.59 42.03 -19.58
C ALA A 784 -4.04 40.99 -20.59
N GLY A 785 -4.94 40.41 -21.41
CA GLY A 785 -4.58 39.51 -22.52
C GLY A 785 -4.48 38.03 -22.14
N LYS A 786 -4.38 37.16 -23.16
CA LYS A 786 -4.38 35.70 -22.98
C LYS A 786 -3.04 35.20 -22.45
N MET A 787 -3.07 34.33 -21.45
CA MET A 787 -1.87 33.82 -20.80
C MET A 787 -2.03 32.36 -20.37
N LEU A 788 -1.04 31.53 -20.72
CA LEU A 788 -0.85 30.19 -20.18
C LEU A 788 0.28 30.22 -19.15
N VAL A 789 0.02 29.77 -17.93
CA VAL A 789 1.05 29.58 -16.91
C VAL A 789 1.21 28.10 -16.60
N ALA A 790 2.30 27.50 -17.06
CA ALA A 790 2.69 26.13 -16.74
C ALA A 790 3.43 26.08 -15.40
N VAL A 791 2.94 25.31 -14.45
CA VAL A 791 3.41 25.32 -13.06
C VAL A 791 3.78 23.91 -12.62
N SER A 792 4.96 23.77 -12.03
CA SER A 792 5.34 22.55 -11.32
C SER A 792 4.46 22.35 -10.09
N GLY A 793 3.86 21.16 -9.94
CA GLY A 793 3.05 20.80 -8.78
C GLY A 793 3.75 20.94 -7.43
N GLN A 794 5.09 20.90 -7.41
CA GLN A 794 5.90 21.12 -6.20
C GLN A 794 5.79 22.55 -5.65
N ILE A 795 5.30 23.50 -6.44
CA ILE A 795 5.09 24.89 -6.02
C ILE A 795 3.86 25.03 -5.10
N ALA A 796 3.05 23.96 -4.96
CA ALA A 796 1.99 23.87 -3.95
C ALA A 796 2.48 24.30 -2.55
N ASP A 797 3.70 23.93 -2.19
CA ASP A 797 4.34 24.23 -0.90
C ASP A 797 4.91 25.66 -0.81
N VAL A 798 4.68 26.57 -1.75
CA VAL A 798 5.31 27.90 -1.74
C VAL A 798 4.31 29.04 -1.48
N GLY A 799 3.02 28.73 -1.32
CA GLY A 799 2.03 29.74 -0.92
C GLY A 799 1.62 30.72 -2.02
N VAL A 800 1.73 30.33 -3.30
CA VAL A 800 1.55 31.22 -4.46
C VAL A 800 0.10 31.68 -4.71
N ASP A 801 -0.05 32.85 -5.35
CA ASP A 801 -1.33 33.42 -5.78
C ASP A 801 -1.58 33.33 -7.29
N TYR A 802 -2.49 32.43 -7.69
CA TYR A 802 -2.96 32.26 -9.08
C TYR A 802 -4.48 32.49 -9.22
N SER A 803 -5.09 33.28 -8.34
CA SER A 803 -6.54 33.57 -8.36
C SER A 803 -7.05 34.27 -9.62
N GLY A 804 -6.17 34.83 -10.45
CA GLY A 804 -6.53 35.37 -11.76
C GLY A 804 -6.82 34.32 -12.83
N ALA A 805 -6.55 33.04 -12.57
CA ALA A 805 -6.84 31.97 -13.52
C ALA A 805 -8.34 31.60 -13.54
N GLU A 806 -8.82 31.26 -14.73
CA GLU A 806 -10.22 30.93 -15.02
C GLU A 806 -10.40 29.45 -15.35
N HIS A 807 -9.32 28.80 -15.81
CA HIS A 807 -9.30 27.39 -16.17
C HIS A 807 -8.01 26.74 -15.67
N ILE A 808 -8.13 25.55 -15.08
CA ILE A 808 -7.01 24.70 -14.65
C ILE A 808 -7.00 23.45 -15.51
N ILE A 809 -5.82 23.09 -16.00
CA ILE A 809 -5.56 21.78 -16.59
C ILE A 809 -4.48 21.09 -15.78
N PHE A 810 -4.79 19.93 -15.22
CA PHE A 810 -3.79 18.99 -14.71
C PHE A 810 -3.33 18.12 -15.87
N TYR A 811 -2.07 18.29 -16.29
CA TYR A 811 -1.48 17.43 -17.31
C TYR A 811 -1.36 16.00 -16.79
N ASN A 812 -1.09 15.82 -15.51
CA ASN A 812 -1.05 14.52 -14.85
C ASN A 812 -1.39 14.69 -13.36
N GLU A 813 -1.90 13.63 -12.73
CA GLU A 813 -2.31 13.75 -11.32
C GLU A 813 -1.16 13.92 -10.33
N PRO A 814 -1.36 14.65 -9.22
CA PRO A 814 -0.45 14.57 -8.08
C PRO A 814 -0.51 13.17 -7.44
N TRP A 815 0.35 12.89 -6.45
CA TRP A 815 0.39 11.57 -5.81
C TRP A 815 -0.63 11.43 -4.67
N THR A 816 -1.33 12.51 -4.33
CA THR A 816 -2.29 12.55 -3.23
C THR A 816 -3.43 13.53 -3.55
N GLU A 817 -4.63 13.25 -3.06
CA GLU A 817 -5.75 14.20 -3.19
C GLU A 817 -5.47 15.49 -2.38
N ALA A 818 -4.70 15.40 -1.30
CA ALA A 818 -4.32 16.56 -0.51
C ALA A 818 -3.47 17.56 -1.32
N GLU A 819 -2.45 17.08 -2.04
CA GLU A 819 -1.67 17.90 -2.97
C GLU A 819 -2.56 18.49 -4.07
N ARG A 820 -3.51 17.72 -4.61
CA ARG A 820 -4.46 18.19 -5.62
C ARG A 820 -5.30 19.35 -5.10
N ARG A 821 -5.90 19.20 -3.93
CA ARG A 821 -6.71 20.23 -3.27
C ARG A 821 -5.88 21.46 -2.92
N GLN A 822 -4.62 21.29 -2.52
CA GLN A 822 -3.69 22.40 -2.31
C GLN A 822 -3.40 23.19 -3.59
N LEU A 823 -3.25 22.51 -4.72
CA LEU A 823 -3.03 23.15 -6.03
C LEU A 823 -4.28 23.88 -6.52
N ILE A 824 -5.46 23.26 -6.43
CA ILE A 824 -6.74 23.91 -6.77
C ILE A 824 -6.95 25.14 -5.88
N GLY A 825 -6.66 25.04 -4.58
CA GLY A 825 -6.73 26.17 -3.62
C GLY A 825 -5.75 27.32 -3.92
N ARG A 826 -4.78 27.15 -4.84
CA ARG A 826 -3.97 28.28 -5.36
C ARG A 826 -4.72 29.12 -6.38
N VAL A 827 -5.86 28.67 -6.88
CA VAL A 827 -6.74 29.44 -7.78
C VAL A 827 -8.09 29.66 -7.09
N TYR A 828 -8.74 28.58 -6.64
CA TYR A 828 -10.03 28.59 -5.98
C TYR A 828 -9.92 29.11 -4.54
N ARG A 829 -9.99 30.43 -4.39
CA ARG A 829 -9.85 31.14 -3.11
C ARG A 829 -10.83 32.32 -3.03
N PRO A 830 -11.11 32.84 -1.83
CA PRO A 830 -11.91 34.05 -1.67
C PRO A 830 -11.38 35.21 -2.50
N GLY A 831 -12.23 35.82 -3.32
CA GLY A 831 -11.89 36.88 -4.27
C GLY A 831 -11.92 36.44 -5.75
N LEU A 832 -12.06 35.14 -6.03
CA LEU A 832 -12.35 34.62 -7.36
C LEU A 832 -13.72 35.15 -7.84
N ARG A 833 -13.78 35.70 -9.07
CA ARG A 833 -14.98 36.37 -9.61
C ARG A 833 -15.76 35.55 -10.62
N ARG A 834 -15.16 34.50 -11.17
CA ARG A 834 -15.72 33.67 -12.26
C ARG A 834 -15.67 32.21 -11.87
N ASP A 835 -16.56 31.42 -12.45
CA ASP A 835 -16.55 29.97 -12.30
C ASP A 835 -15.19 29.41 -12.72
N LEU A 836 -14.76 28.34 -12.05
CA LEU A 836 -13.48 27.71 -12.28
C LEU A 836 -13.68 26.31 -12.84
N ASN A 837 -13.17 26.10 -14.05
CA ASN A 837 -13.14 24.80 -14.69
C ASN A 837 -11.80 24.11 -14.40
N VAL A 838 -11.84 22.85 -13.98
CA VAL A 838 -10.68 22.04 -13.65
C VAL A 838 -10.72 20.75 -14.44
N GLN A 839 -9.82 20.59 -15.39
CA GLN A 839 -9.69 19.37 -16.19
C GLN A 839 -8.48 18.55 -15.73
N THR A 840 -8.63 17.23 -15.67
CA THR A 840 -7.52 16.31 -15.43
C THR A 840 -7.37 15.37 -16.62
N LEU A 841 -6.22 15.42 -17.31
CA LEU A 841 -5.94 14.52 -18.43
C LEU A 841 -5.41 13.17 -17.90
N ILE A 842 -6.14 12.10 -18.19
CA ILE A 842 -5.76 10.73 -17.82
C ILE A 842 -5.69 9.85 -19.06
N THR A 843 -4.54 9.23 -19.26
CA THR A 843 -4.33 8.26 -20.33
C THR A 843 -4.93 6.91 -19.94
N HIS A 844 -6.03 6.52 -20.57
CA HIS A 844 -6.79 5.31 -20.29
C HIS A 844 -6.00 4.05 -20.63
N GLY A 845 -6.17 3.01 -19.82
CA GLY A 845 -5.44 1.74 -19.96
C GLY A 845 -3.95 1.81 -19.59
N THR A 846 -3.48 2.95 -19.05
CA THR A 846 -2.08 3.16 -18.65
C THR A 846 -1.92 3.38 -17.14
N ILE A 847 -0.67 3.49 -16.67
CA ILE A 847 -0.26 3.78 -15.29
C ILE A 847 -0.86 5.06 -14.71
N GLU A 848 -1.38 5.96 -15.54
CA GLU A 848 -2.09 7.13 -15.03
C GLU A 848 -3.52 6.78 -14.60
N HIS A 849 -4.20 5.91 -15.33
CA HIS A 849 -5.60 5.54 -15.07
C HIS A 849 -5.79 4.81 -13.75
N GLY A 850 -4.93 3.85 -13.42
CA GLY A 850 -5.01 3.20 -12.11
C GLY A 850 -4.39 4.02 -10.97
N ILE A 851 -3.51 5.03 -11.20
CA ILE A 851 -3.08 5.99 -10.17
C ILE A 851 -4.33 6.78 -9.80
N HIS A 852 -5.06 7.28 -10.80
CA HIS A 852 -6.34 7.94 -10.60
C HIS A 852 -7.34 7.07 -9.82
N HIS A 853 -7.55 5.82 -10.25
CA HIS A 853 -8.42 4.89 -9.53
C HIS A 853 -7.96 4.65 -8.08
N TYR A 854 -6.66 4.43 -7.87
CA TYR A 854 -6.09 4.21 -6.55
C TYR A 854 -6.28 5.42 -5.63
N LEU A 855 -6.05 6.63 -6.14
CA LEU A 855 -6.27 7.86 -5.38
C LEU A 855 -7.74 8.06 -5.02
N GLN A 856 -8.67 7.75 -5.93
CA GLN A 856 -10.10 7.78 -5.62
C GLN A 856 -10.48 6.77 -4.53
N VAL A 857 -10.03 5.52 -4.65
CA VAL A 857 -10.31 4.47 -3.65
C VAL A 857 -9.74 4.88 -2.29
N LYS A 858 -8.49 5.34 -2.28
CA LYS A 858 -7.80 5.78 -1.08
C LYS A 858 -8.50 6.98 -0.42
N GLN A 859 -8.87 7.99 -1.20
CA GLN A 859 -9.57 9.17 -0.70
C GLN A 859 -10.93 8.78 -0.09
N ARG A 860 -11.72 7.95 -0.79
CA ARG A 860 -13.00 7.45 -0.26
C ARG A 860 -12.81 6.67 1.03
N ALA A 861 -11.78 5.84 1.11
CA ALA A 861 -11.47 5.09 2.34
C ALA A 861 -11.14 6.02 3.51
N ILE A 862 -10.35 7.09 3.27
CA ILE A 862 -10.03 8.11 4.27
C ILE A 862 -11.30 8.84 4.71
N GLU A 863 -12.16 9.24 3.77
CA GLU A 863 -13.42 9.94 4.06
C GLU A 863 -14.35 9.06 4.89
N LYS A 864 -14.54 7.79 4.52
CA LYS A 864 -15.30 6.83 5.33
C LYS A 864 -14.75 6.73 6.74
N LEU A 865 -13.43 6.61 6.88
CA LEU A 865 -12.79 6.48 8.17
C LEU A 865 -12.99 7.71 9.06
N ILE A 866 -12.83 8.92 8.51
CA ILE A 866 -13.09 10.19 9.22
C ILE A 866 -14.57 10.31 9.59
N GLU A 867 -15.46 9.88 8.70
CA GLU A 867 -16.91 9.90 8.91
C GLU A 867 -17.39 8.71 9.77
N GLY A 868 -16.50 7.86 10.30
CA GLY A 868 -16.85 6.73 11.18
C GLY A 868 -17.62 5.61 10.46
N ILE A 869 -17.58 5.61 9.12
CA ILE A 869 -18.21 4.63 8.27
C ILE A 869 -17.30 3.40 8.16
N PRO A 870 -17.83 2.17 8.29
CA PRO A 870 -17.06 0.96 8.09
C PRO A 870 -16.38 0.92 6.71
N ILE A 871 -15.08 0.61 6.70
CA ILE A 871 -14.29 0.42 5.48
C ILE A 871 -14.16 -1.08 5.13
N THR A 872 -14.16 -1.38 3.84
CA THR A 872 -13.99 -2.73 3.29
C THR A 872 -12.58 -3.26 3.51
N GLU A 873 -12.37 -4.57 3.35
CA GLU A 873 -11.03 -5.17 3.51
C GLU A 873 -10.03 -4.66 2.46
N LEU A 874 -10.48 -4.36 1.24
CA LEU A 874 -9.66 -3.73 0.20
C LEU A 874 -9.25 -2.31 0.62
N GLU A 875 -10.20 -1.50 1.09
CA GLU A 875 -9.93 -0.14 1.58
C GLU A 875 -8.96 -0.16 2.79
N GLN A 876 -9.10 -1.12 3.70
CA GLN A 876 -8.15 -1.32 4.79
C GLN A 876 -6.75 -1.64 4.28
N GLN A 877 -6.61 -2.50 3.26
CA GLN A 877 -5.31 -2.81 2.66
C GLN A 877 -4.68 -1.60 1.98
N VAL A 878 -5.49 -0.83 1.23
CA VAL A 878 -5.06 0.43 0.58
C VAL A 878 -4.54 1.45 1.61
N LEU A 879 -5.20 1.56 2.77
CA LEU A 879 -4.81 2.49 3.84
C LEU A 879 -3.67 1.95 4.72
N ALA A 880 -3.52 0.64 4.86
CA ALA A 880 -2.44 -0.01 5.60
C ALA A 880 -1.13 -0.11 4.79
N ALA A 881 -1.20 0.04 3.47
CA ALA A 881 -0.02 0.05 2.62
C ALA A 881 0.93 1.19 3.03
N PRO A 882 2.25 0.96 3.10
CA PRO A 882 3.20 2.01 3.41
C PRO A 882 3.12 3.11 2.35
N GLY A 883 2.48 4.24 2.67
CA GLY A 883 2.37 5.33 1.70
C GLY A 883 3.71 5.93 1.25
N HIS A 884 3.68 6.40 -0.01
CA HIS A 884 4.77 6.78 -0.92
C HIS A 884 5.58 8.03 -0.56
N GLU A 885 5.96 8.22 0.71
CA GLU A 885 6.61 9.46 1.13
C GLU A 885 8.12 9.50 0.93
N ASP A 886 8.76 8.35 0.82
CA ASP A 886 10.04 8.29 0.15
C ASP A 886 9.74 8.20 -1.34
N THR A 887 9.78 9.34 -2.03
CA THR A 887 9.78 9.44 -3.50
C THR A 887 10.87 8.59 -4.18
N GLN A 888 11.74 7.95 -3.40
CA GLN A 888 12.74 6.98 -3.84
C GLN A 888 12.33 5.51 -3.71
N ASN A 889 11.22 5.18 -3.03
CA ASN A 889 10.71 3.82 -2.87
C ASN A 889 9.19 3.76 -3.09
N LEU A 890 8.78 3.74 -4.36
CA LEU A 890 7.45 3.31 -4.78
C LEU A 890 7.33 1.80 -4.50
N GLU A 891 7.06 1.40 -3.26
CA GLU A 891 6.55 0.06 -3.00
C GLU A 891 5.15 -0.03 -3.63
N VAL A 892 5.08 -0.75 -4.75
CA VAL A 892 3.87 -0.88 -5.56
C VAL A 892 2.81 -1.63 -4.77
N ASN A 893 1.67 -0.98 -4.53
CA ASN A 893 0.50 -1.68 -4.03
C ASN A 893 0.05 -2.69 -5.11
N ARG A 894 -0.14 -3.94 -4.70
CA ARG A 894 -0.67 -5.02 -5.55
C ARG A 894 -2.04 -4.68 -6.16
N ASP A 895 -2.79 -3.76 -5.53
CA ASP A 895 -4.10 -3.28 -6.01
C ASP A 895 -3.97 -2.23 -7.13
N LEU A 896 -2.88 -1.45 -7.17
CA LEU A 896 -2.52 -0.71 -8.39
C LEU A 896 -2.27 -1.73 -9.51
N ALA A 897 -1.62 -2.85 -9.18
CA ALA A 897 -1.18 -3.84 -10.16
C ALA A 897 -2.32 -4.57 -10.89
N GLU A 898 -3.52 -4.74 -10.32
CA GLU A 898 -4.67 -5.34 -11.04
C GLU A 898 -5.01 -4.58 -12.34
N ALA A 899 -4.80 -3.26 -12.39
CA ALA A 899 -4.97 -2.44 -13.59
C ALA A 899 -3.76 -2.46 -14.54
N TYR A 900 -2.57 -2.90 -14.08
CA TYR A 900 -1.27 -2.67 -14.74
C TYR A 900 -0.48 -3.90 -15.11
N PHE A 901 -1.09 -5.05 -14.97
CA PHE A 901 -0.49 -6.25 -15.48
C PHE A 901 -0.60 -6.28 -17.01
N SER A 902 0.52 -6.50 -17.71
CA SER A 902 0.51 -7.03 -19.08
C SER A 902 -0.42 -8.25 -19.16
N ALA A 903 -0.88 -8.63 -20.36
CA ALA A 903 -1.68 -9.85 -20.52
C ALA A 903 -1.02 -11.07 -19.83
N PHE A 904 0.31 -11.14 -19.89
CA PHE A 904 1.12 -12.14 -19.21
C PHE A 904 1.08 -12.07 -17.68
N GLU A 905 1.28 -10.88 -17.10
CA GLU A 905 1.22 -10.71 -15.65
C GLU A 905 -0.20 -10.95 -15.10
N ARG A 906 -1.26 -10.58 -15.86
CA ARG A 906 -2.66 -10.83 -15.51
C ARG A 906 -2.91 -12.31 -15.47
N LEU A 907 -2.46 -13.02 -16.51
CA LEU A 907 -2.57 -14.46 -16.60
C LEU A 907 -1.87 -15.15 -15.41
N ASN A 908 -0.67 -14.70 -15.03
CA ASN A 908 0.05 -15.24 -13.86
C ASN A 908 -0.67 -14.95 -12.53
N ALA A 909 -1.24 -13.76 -12.36
CA ALA A 909 -2.03 -13.41 -11.18
C ALA A 909 -3.29 -14.29 -11.08
N MET A 910 -3.99 -14.47 -12.21
CA MET A 910 -5.15 -15.36 -12.31
C MET A 910 -4.77 -16.81 -12.00
N TYR A 911 -3.65 -17.33 -12.51
CA TYR A 911 -3.17 -18.67 -12.14
C TYR A 911 -2.87 -18.81 -10.65
N ALA A 912 -2.21 -17.81 -10.06
CA ALA A 912 -1.90 -17.83 -8.64
C ALA A 912 -3.18 -17.87 -7.80
N HIS A 913 -4.25 -17.21 -8.27
CA HIS A 913 -5.56 -17.21 -7.63
C HIS A 913 -6.34 -18.52 -7.84
N THR A 914 -6.33 -19.08 -9.06
CA THR A 914 -7.15 -20.24 -9.44
C THR A 914 -6.51 -21.59 -9.08
N LYS A 915 -5.28 -21.58 -8.60
CA LYS A 915 -4.56 -22.77 -8.16
C LYS A 915 -5.22 -23.44 -6.95
N GLU A 916 -5.57 -24.72 -7.10
CA GLU A 916 -6.14 -25.61 -6.09
C GLU A 916 -7.46 -25.13 -5.44
N ILE A 917 -8.20 -24.23 -6.09
CA ILE A 917 -9.47 -23.70 -5.57
C ILE A 917 -10.65 -24.66 -5.77
N GLY A 918 -10.52 -25.61 -6.67
CA GLY A 918 -11.53 -26.61 -7.00
C GLY A 918 -12.55 -26.12 -8.03
N GLN A 919 -13.20 -27.08 -8.69
CA GLN A 919 -14.01 -26.82 -9.88
C GLN A 919 -15.15 -25.81 -9.65
N LYS A 920 -15.87 -25.95 -8.53
CA LYS A 920 -17.01 -25.08 -8.20
C LYS A 920 -16.59 -23.62 -7.98
N ASP A 921 -15.47 -23.41 -7.29
CA ASP A 921 -14.97 -22.05 -7.03
C ASP A 921 -14.33 -21.48 -8.32
N PHE A 922 -13.73 -22.33 -9.16
CA PHE A 922 -13.23 -21.92 -10.47
C PHE A 922 -14.36 -21.51 -11.44
N GLN A 923 -15.51 -22.19 -11.43
CA GLN A 923 -16.68 -21.75 -12.21
C GLN A 923 -17.15 -20.35 -11.83
N LYS A 924 -17.22 -20.03 -10.52
CA LYS A 924 -17.55 -18.67 -10.06
C LYS A 924 -16.52 -17.64 -10.51
N PHE A 925 -15.24 -18.00 -10.50
CA PHE A 925 -14.19 -17.14 -11.05
C PHE A 925 -14.43 -16.86 -12.55
N LEU A 926 -14.81 -17.88 -13.32
CA LEU A 926 -15.08 -17.75 -14.75
C LEU A 926 -16.35 -16.94 -15.06
N GLU A 927 -17.39 -16.97 -14.22
CA GLU A 927 -18.58 -16.12 -14.37
C GLU A 927 -18.20 -14.63 -14.39
N GLN A 928 -17.17 -14.24 -13.64
CA GLN A 928 -16.70 -12.86 -13.55
C GLN A 928 -15.56 -12.54 -14.54
N TYR A 929 -14.62 -13.47 -14.73
CA TYR A 929 -13.35 -13.20 -15.43
C TYR A 929 -13.09 -14.10 -16.64
N GLY A 930 -14.02 -14.96 -17.04
CA GLY A 930 -13.79 -16.00 -18.06
C GLY A 930 -13.32 -15.46 -19.41
N LYS A 931 -13.95 -14.39 -19.91
CA LYS A 931 -13.55 -13.73 -21.16
C LYS A 931 -12.16 -13.09 -21.04
N LEU A 932 -11.92 -12.31 -19.98
CA LEU A 932 -10.63 -11.67 -19.74
C LEU A 932 -9.50 -12.70 -19.62
N TYR A 933 -9.78 -13.84 -18.96
CA TYR A 933 -8.82 -14.92 -18.81
C TYR A 933 -8.44 -15.53 -20.16
N ALA A 934 -9.43 -15.79 -21.03
CA ALA A 934 -9.22 -16.26 -22.40
C ALA A 934 -8.44 -15.23 -23.26
N ASP A 935 -8.83 -13.95 -23.20
CA ASP A 935 -8.18 -12.87 -23.93
C ASP A 935 -6.71 -12.72 -23.51
N CYS A 936 -6.39 -12.91 -22.22
CA CYS A 936 -5.01 -12.88 -21.74
C CYS A 936 -4.16 -14.00 -22.38
N TYR A 937 -4.69 -15.21 -22.51
CA TYR A 937 -3.98 -16.29 -23.23
C TYR A 937 -3.73 -15.94 -24.69
N LEU A 938 -4.75 -15.43 -25.39
CA LEU A 938 -4.66 -15.08 -26.80
C LEU A 938 -3.61 -13.97 -27.04
N ASN A 939 -3.57 -12.97 -26.16
CA ASN A 939 -2.62 -11.86 -26.25
C ASN A 939 -1.16 -12.30 -25.96
N VAL A 940 -0.96 -13.26 -25.06
CA VAL A 940 0.37 -13.85 -24.80
C VAL A 940 0.81 -14.77 -25.95
N GLY A 941 -0.16 -15.30 -26.71
CA GLY A 941 0.07 -16.16 -27.86
C GLY A 941 0.85 -17.44 -27.52
N GLY A 942 1.63 -17.92 -28.50
CA GLY A 942 2.40 -19.15 -28.37
C GLY A 942 3.60 -19.08 -27.41
N ARG A 943 3.89 -17.89 -26.87
CA ARG A 943 4.98 -17.64 -25.92
C ARG A 943 4.55 -17.86 -24.47
N SER A 944 3.34 -18.36 -24.24
CA SER A 944 2.88 -18.67 -22.89
C SER A 944 3.64 -19.85 -22.29
N TYR A 945 3.69 -19.90 -20.96
CA TYR A 945 4.21 -21.05 -20.23
C TYR A 945 3.46 -22.34 -20.62
N GLN A 946 2.16 -22.22 -20.86
CA GLN A 946 1.26 -23.28 -21.29
C GLN A 946 1.53 -23.73 -22.72
N GLY A 947 1.92 -22.80 -23.61
CA GLY A 947 2.42 -23.13 -24.93
C GLY A 947 3.65 -24.04 -24.86
N ASN A 948 4.63 -23.71 -24.01
CA ASN A 948 5.79 -24.58 -23.78
C ASN A 948 5.43 -25.96 -23.21
N ALA A 949 4.53 -26.01 -22.21
CA ALA A 949 4.06 -27.28 -21.67
C ALA A 949 3.34 -28.14 -22.73
N SER A 950 2.55 -27.50 -23.60
CA SER A 950 1.83 -28.15 -24.69
C SER A 950 2.76 -28.69 -25.77
N ARG A 951 3.81 -27.93 -26.15
CA ARG A 951 4.85 -28.41 -27.08
C ARG A 951 5.58 -29.63 -26.56
N ILE A 952 5.92 -29.65 -25.27
CA ILE A 952 6.57 -30.78 -24.61
C ILE A 952 5.63 -32.00 -24.63
N ALA A 953 4.37 -31.82 -24.21
CA ALA A 953 3.38 -32.91 -24.22
C ALA A 953 3.15 -33.46 -25.63
N GLY A 954 2.94 -32.60 -26.64
CA GLY A 954 2.78 -33.01 -28.04
C GLY A 954 3.99 -33.74 -28.60
N THR A 955 5.21 -33.32 -28.24
CA THR A 955 6.46 -33.99 -28.63
C THR A 955 6.56 -35.40 -28.02
N ILE A 956 6.18 -35.55 -26.74
CA ILE A 956 6.18 -36.85 -26.05
C ILE A 956 5.11 -37.79 -26.64
N ILE A 957 3.90 -37.30 -26.91
CA ILE A 957 2.83 -38.08 -27.57
C ILE A 957 3.32 -38.58 -28.92
N GLU A 958 3.85 -37.69 -29.75
CA GLU A 958 4.34 -38.06 -31.08
C GLU A 958 5.49 -39.07 -31.01
N THR A 959 6.37 -38.97 -30.00
CA THR A 959 7.44 -39.95 -29.82
C THR A 959 6.88 -41.32 -29.46
N MET A 960 5.96 -41.39 -28.49
CA MET A 960 5.30 -42.65 -28.10
C MET A 960 4.54 -43.28 -29.25
N ARG A 961 3.84 -42.47 -30.07
CA ARG A 961 3.11 -42.94 -31.27
C ARG A 961 4.06 -43.62 -32.25
N VAL A 962 5.17 -42.96 -32.58
CA VAL A 962 6.17 -43.47 -33.54
C VAL A 962 6.80 -44.76 -33.02
N GLU A 963 7.13 -44.84 -31.73
CA GLU A 963 7.65 -46.06 -31.12
C GLU A 963 6.64 -47.23 -31.15
N ARG A 964 5.35 -46.93 -31.07
CA ARG A 964 4.26 -47.93 -31.14
C ARG A 964 3.80 -48.24 -32.57
N GLY A 965 4.27 -47.53 -33.57
CA GLY A 965 3.88 -47.72 -34.98
C GLY A 965 2.42 -47.35 -35.27
N GLU A 966 1.84 -46.44 -34.51
CA GLU A 966 0.42 -46.03 -34.61
C GLU A 966 0.23 -44.94 -35.69
N ASP A 967 -0.86 -44.98 -36.47
CA ASP A 967 -1.18 -43.97 -37.50
C ASP A 967 -1.80 -42.71 -36.85
N PRO A 968 -1.31 -41.47 -37.14
CA PRO A 968 -1.77 -40.30 -36.41
C PRO A 968 -3.23 -39.95 -36.72
N LYS A 969 -3.76 -40.35 -37.88
CA LYS A 969 -5.15 -40.08 -38.30
C LYS A 969 -6.17 -41.01 -37.64
N GLU A 970 -5.71 -42.14 -37.10
CA GLU A 970 -6.56 -43.10 -36.39
C GLU A 970 -6.58 -42.86 -34.87
N LEU A 971 -5.68 -42.02 -34.35
CA LEU A 971 -5.61 -41.67 -32.94
C LEU A 971 -6.74 -40.74 -32.51
N LYS A 972 -7.13 -40.87 -31.24
CA LYS A 972 -7.92 -39.86 -30.53
C LYS A 972 -7.16 -39.39 -29.29
N ILE A 973 -6.88 -38.10 -29.23
CA ILE A 973 -6.13 -37.46 -28.15
C ILE A 973 -7.05 -36.53 -27.38
N LEU A 974 -7.18 -36.74 -26.07
CA LEU A 974 -7.94 -35.87 -25.18
C LEU A 974 -7.06 -34.73 -24.65
N ASP A 975 -7.45 -33.49 -24.90
CA ASP A 975 -6.88 -32.31 -24.24
C ASP A 975 -7.83 -31.85 -23.13
N ALA A 976 -7.58 -32.29 -21.89
CA ALA A 976 -8.36 -31.89 -20.72
C ALA A 976 -7.71 -30.68 -20.02
N ALA A 977 -8.19 -29.49 -20.37
CA ALA A 977 -7.74 -28.20 -19.87
C ALA A 977 -6.28 -27.84 -20.21
N SER A 978 -6.06 -27.32 -21.41
CA SER A 978 -4.82 -26.63 -21.79
C SER A 978 -4.98 -25.10 -21.96
N GLY A 979 -6.20 -24.56 -21.78
CA GLY A 979 -6.54 -23.16 -22.07
C GLY A 979 -7.28 -23.07 -23.42
N PRO A 980 -7.03 -22.03 -24.25
CA PRO A 980 -7.64 -21.91 -25.58
C PRO A 980 -7.02 -22.89 -26.60
N GLN A 981 -7.28 -24.19 -26.40
CA GLN A 981 -6.81 -25.29 -27.26
C GLN A 981 -5.28 -25.33 -27.43
N MET A 982 -4.51 -25.00 -26.38
CA MET A 982 -3.06 -24.88 -26.47
C MET A 982 -2.37 -26.17 -26.92
N LEU A 983 -2.87 -27.35 -26.53
CA LEU A 983 -2.31 -28.61 -27.03
C LEU A 983 -2.47 -28.72 -28.54
N LYS A 984 -3.67 -28.43 -29.06
CA LYS A 984 -3.94 -28.47 -30.50
C LYS A 984 -3.11 -27.46 -31.26
N THR A 985 -3.04 -26.23 -30.77
CA THR A 985 -2.29 -25.11 -31.39
C THR A 985 -0.79 -25.37 -31.46
N HIS A 986 -0.21 -26.12 -30.51
CA HIS A 986 1.24 -26.29 -30.40
C HIS A 986 1.73 -27.73 -30.61
N SER A 987 0.85 -28.65 -30.99
CA SER A 987 1.23 -30.02 -31.37
C SER A 987 1.65 -30.09 -32.84
N PRO A 988 2.42 -31.14 -33.23
CA PRO A 988 2.74 -31.44 -34.62
C PRO A 988 1.49 -31.50 -35.51
N GLU A 989 1.58 -31.04 -36.76
CA GLU A 989 0.44 -30.89 -37.69
C GLU A 989 -0.38 -32.17 -37.85
N ASP A 990 0.31 -33.32 -37.95
CA ASP A 990 -0.33 -34.63 -38.12
C ASP A 990 -1.21 -35.03 -36.93
N LEU A 991 -0.97 -34.47 -35.74
CA LEU A 991 -1.76 -34.76 -34.53
C LEU A 991 -2.91 -33.77 -34.32
N GLN A 992 -2.88 -32.58 -34.93
CA GLN A 992 -3.85 -31.51 -34.64
C GLN A 992 -5.30 -31.91 -34.98
N GLY A 993 -5.48 -32.71 -36.04
CA GLY A 993 -6.78 -33.25 -36.43
C GLY A 993 -7.33 -34.31 -35.47
N SER A 994 -6.48 -34.87 -34.61
CA SER A 994 -6.80 -35.97 -33.70
C SER A 994 -7.02 -35.51 -32.26
N ILE A 995 -6.84 -34.20 -31.98
CA ILE A 995 -6.97 -33.61 -30.64
C ILE A 995 -8.40 -33.09 -30.41
N HIS A 996 -9.01 -33.57 -29.35
CA HIS A 996 -10.32 -33.14 -28.85
C HIS A 996 -10.14 -32.38 -27.54
N SER A 997 -10.42 -31.08 -27.55
CA SER A 997 -10.22 -30.22 -26.37
C SER A 997 -11.47 -30.12 -25.50
N THR A 998 -11.27 -30.15 -24.19
CA THR A 998 -12.31 -29.91 -23.18
C THR A 998 -11.83 -28.93 -22.13
N ASP A 999 -12.63 -27.91 -21.87
CA ASP A 999 -12.40 -26.88 -20.87
C ASP A 999 -13.74 -26.45 -20.26
N ILE A 1000 -13.72 -25.91 -19.04
CA ILE A 1000 -14.91 -25.37 -18.38
C ILE A 1000 -15.16 -23.92 -18.86
N ASN A 1001 -14.11 -23.21 -19.30
CA ASN A 1001 -14.25 -21.85 -19.81
C ASN A 1001 -14.69 -21.85 -21.28
N LEU A 1002 -15.95 -21.49 -21.54
CA LEU A 1002 -16.49 -21.43 -22.91
C LEU A 1002 -15.74 -20.45 -23.82
N HIS A 1003 -15.15 -19.39 -23.25
CA HIS A 1003 -14.42 -18.36 -24.01
C HIS A 1003 -13.09 -18.86 -24.59
N HIS A 1004 -12.64 -20.06 -24.23
CA HIS A 1004 -11.47 -20.71 -24.83
C HIS A 1004 -11.73 -21.30 -26.22
N PHE A 1005 -13.00 -21.38 -26.65
CA PHE A 1005 -13.39 -22.01 -27.91
C PHE A 1005 -14.03 -21.02 -28.87
N LYS A 1006 -13.76 -21.20 -30.17
CA LYS A 1006 -14.46 -20.51 -31.27
C LYS A 1006 -15.59 -21.40 -31.80
N GLU A 1007 -16.56 -20.77 -32.46
CA GLU A 1007 -17.67 -21.48 -33.09
C GLU A 1007 -17.15 -22.42 -34.20
N GLY A 1008 -17.51 -23.71 -34.14
CA GLY A 1008 -17.08 -24.74 -35.10
C GLY A 1008 -15.83 -25.54 -34.71
N ASP A 1009 -15.19 -25.24 -33.58
CA ASP A 1009 -14.05 -26.02 -33.10
C ASP A 1009 -14.45 -27.44 -32.66
N MET A 1010 -13.55 -28.42 -32.85
CA MET A 1010 -13.66 -29.76 -32.24
C MET A 1010 -13.36 -29.71 -30.74
N ALA A 1011 -14.20 -29.00 -30.00
CA ALA A 1011 -14.05 -28.76 -28.57
C ALA A 1011 -15.38 -28.87 -27.83
N THR A 1012 -15.33 -29.23 -26.55
CA THR A 1012 -16.53 -29.39 -25.71
C THR A 1012 -16.37 -28.64 -24.40
N VAL A 1013 -17.36 -27.80 -24.04
CA VAL A 1013 -17.44 -27.20 -22.71
C VAL A 1013 -17.90 -28.28 -21.72
N GLY A 1014 -17.06 -28.65 -20.75
CA GLY A 1014 -17.33 -29.82 -19.92
C GLY A 1014 -16.53 -29.91 -18.62
N SER A 1015 -17.06 -30.67 -17.67
CA SER A 1015 -16.45 -30.90 -16.35
C SER A 1015 -15.20 -31.77 -16.44
N PHE A 1016 -14.21 -31.52 -15.59
CA PHE A 1016 -13.02 -32.39 -15.47
C PHE A 1016 -13.25 -33.55 -14.50
N THR A 1017 -14.19 -33.41 -13.56
CA THR A 1017 -14.62 -34.48 -12.64
C THR A 1017 -15.75 -35.33 -13.21
N SER A 1018 -16.22 -35.02 -14.42
CA SER A 1018 -17.21 -35.81 -15.17
C SER A 1018 -17.03 -35.50 -16.66
N LEU A 1019 -16.15 -36.25 -17.31
CA LEU A 1019 -15.75 -35.98 -18.69
C LEU A 1019 -16.91 -36.32 -19.65
N PRO A 1020 -17.21 -35.44 -20.64
CA PRO A 1020 -18.37 -35.60 -21.53
C PRO A 1020 -18.16 -36.64 -22.64
N TYR A 1021 -17.40 -37.70 -22.37
CA TYR A 1021 -17.02 -38.72 -23.35
C TYR A 1021 -17.40 -40.11 -22.88
N ARG A 1022 -17.57 -41.05 -23.83
CA ARG A 1022 -17.84 -42.46 -23.52
C ARG A 1022 -16.57 -43.16 -23.01
N GLU A 1023 -16.75 -44.29 -22.35
CA GLU A 1023 -15.63 -45.13 -21.93
C GLU A 1023 -14.78 -45.57 -23.13
N GLY A 1024 -13.45 -45.60 -22.97
CA GLY A 1024 -12.52 -46.08 -24.00
C GLY A 1024 -12.48 -45.23 -25.27
N SER A 1025 -12.72 -43.92 -25.15
CA SER A 1025 -12.78 -43.01 -26.30
C SER A 1025 -11.41 -42.58 -26.82
N PHE A 1026 -10.37 -42.58 -25.98
CA PHE A 1026 -9.07 -41.94 -26.30
C PHE A 1026 -7.88 -42.88 -26.13
N ASP A 1027 -6.88 -42.69 -27.00
CA ASP A 1027 -5.59 -43.37 -27.00
C ASP A 1027 -4.57 -42.63 -26.12
N TYR A 1028 -4.59 -41.29 -26.21
CA TYR A 1028 -3.76 -40.40 -25.40
C TYR A 1028 -4.56 -39.32 -24.69
N ALA A 1029 -4.04 -38.79 -23.59
CA ALA A 1029 -4.65 -37.66 -22.89
C ALA A 1029 -3.62 -36.70 -22.27
N THR A 1030 -4.00 -35.43 -22.10
CA THR A 1030 -3.26 -34.46 -21.30
C THR A 1030 -4.18 -33.79 -20.29
N LEU A 1031 -3.72 -33.55 -19.06
CA LEU A 1031 -4.55 -33.02 -17.97
C LEU A 1031 -3.84 -31.94 -17.14
N SER A 1032 -3.03 -31.12 -17.80
CA SER A 1032 -2.10 -30.19 -17.17
C SER A 1032 -2.80 -29.18 -16.26
N LEU A 1033 -3.78 -28.40 -16.75
CA LEU A 1033 -4.46 -27.41 -15.90
C LEU A 1033 -5.60 -28.00 -15.06
N ALA A 1034 -6.19 -29.11 -15.49
CA ALA A 1034 -7.28 -29.77 -14.76
C ALA A 1034 -6.86 -30.12 -13.33
N LEU A 1035 -5.64 -30.63 -13.16
CA LEU A 1035 -5.09 -30.88 -11.83
C LEU A 1035 -4.68 -29.60 -11.09
N HIS A 1036 -4.22 -28.55 -11.79
CA HIS A 1036 -3.88 -27.28 -11.16
C HIS A 1036 -5.06 -26.62 -10.49
N TYR A 1037 -6.24 -26.68 -11.09
CA TYR A 1037 -7.44 -26.08 -10.52
C TYR A 1037 -8.08 -26.94 -9.43
N SER A 1038 -7.92 -28.26 -9.49
CA SER A 1038 -8.60 -29.21 -8.61
C SER A 1038 -8.19 -29.17 -7.13
N ARG A 1039 -9.16 -29.40 -6.24
CA ARG A 1039 -8.95 -29.48 -4.79
C ARG A 1039 -8.78 -30.93 -4.33
N PHE A 1040 -7.99 -31.14 -3.28
CA PHE A 1040 -7.89 -32.46 -2.63
C PHE A 1040 -7.72 -32.30 -1.12
N ILE A 1041 -8.83 -32.42 -0.40
CA ILE A 1041 -8.89 -32.32 1.05
C ILE A 1041 -9.68 -33.53 1.58
N PRO A 1042 -9.05 -34.72 1.69
CA PRO A 1042 -9.71 -35.94 2.13
C PRO A 1042 -10.45 -35.80 3.46
N LYS A 1043 -9.86 -35.08 4.43
CA LYS A 1043 -10.49 -34.80 5.74
C LYS A 1043 -11.81 -34.02 5.66
N LYS A 1044 -12.13 -33.40 4.51
CA LYS A 1044 -13.37 -32.64 4.28
C LYS A 1044 -14.26 -33.31 3.23
N GLY A 1045 -13.98 -34.57 2.86
CA GLY A 1045 -14.69 -35.28 1.81
C GLY A 1045 -14.52 -34.68 0.40
N ASN A 1046 -13.49 -33.86 0.17
CA ASN A 1046 -13.23 -33.28 -1.15
C ASN A 1046 -12.13 -34.08 -1.86
N TYR A 1047 -12.53 -34.79 -2.92
CA TYR A 1047 -11.70 -35.74 -3.66
C TYR A 1047 -11.55 -35.40 -5.15
N GLU A 1048 -11.69 -34.12 -5.55
CA GLU A 1048 -11.77 -33.75 -6.99
C GLU A 1048 -10.57 -34.27 -7.81
N ARG A 1049 -9.34 -34.22 -7.28
CA ARG A 1049 -8.16 -34.82 -7.95
C ARG A 1049 -8.34 -36.31 -8.23
N ALA A 1050 -8.83 -37.05 -7.26
CA ALA A 1050 -9.05 -38.49 -7.40
C ALA A 1050 -10.20 -38.78 -8.38
N GLN A 1051 -11.24 -37.96 -8.39
CA GLN A 1051 -12.33 -38.04 -9.38
C GLN A 1051 -11.82 -37.80 -10.81
N ILE A 1052 -10.91 -36.84 -11.01
CA ILE A 1052 -10.27 -36.60 -12.32
C ILE A 1052 -9.52 -37.85 -12.79
N PHE A 1053 -8.76 -38.53 -11.92
CA PHE A 1053 -8.06 -39.77 -12.30
C PHE A 1053 -9.02 -40.93 -12.60
N MET A 1054 -10.12 -41.04 -11.86
CA MET A 1054 -11.18 -42.02 -12.13
C MET A 1054 -11.80 -41.80 -13.52
N GLU A 1055 -12.19 -40.56 -13.83
CA GLU A 1055 -12.77 -40.21 -15.13
C GLU A 1055 -11.77 -40.34 -16.28
N LEU A 1056 -10.50 -40.00 -16.04
CA LEU A 1056 -9.42 -40.21 -17.01
C LEU A 1056 -9.24 -41.70 -17.32
N ASN A 1057 -9.25 -42.57 -16.30
CA ASN A 1057 -9.16 -44.01 -16.52
C ASN A 1057 -10.33 -44.48 -17.39
N ARG A 1058 -11.56 -44.08 -17.07
CA ARG A 1058 -12.76 -44.41 -17.86
C ARG A 1058 -12.62 -43.96 -19.31
N ALA A 1059 -12.17 -42.73 -19.55
CA ALA A 1059 -12.06 -42.16 -20.89
C ALA A 1059 -10.99 -42.83 -21.77
N LEU A 1060 -9.91 -43.36 -21.17
CA LEU A 1060 -8.81 -44.00 -21.90
C LEU A 1060 -9.11 -45.46 -22.28
N LYS A 1061 -8.62 -45.86 -23.46
CA LYS A 1061 -8.55 -47.28 -23.87
C LYS A 1061 -7.53 -48.05 -23.02
N PRO A 1062 -7.67 -49.38 -22.86
CA PRO A 1062 -6.60 -50.20 -22.29
C PRO A 1062 -5.26 -49.98 -23.03
N GLY A 1063 -4.17 -49.75 -22.31
CA GLY A 1063 -2.87 -49.40 -22.89
C GLY A 1063 -2.73 -47.94 -23.33
N GLY A 1064 -3.80 -47.13 -23.23
CA GLY A 1064 -3.80 -45.69 -23.47
C GLY A 1064 -2.98 -44.95 -22.41
N ARG A 1065 -2.36 -43.83 -22.80
CA ARG A 1065 -1.42 -43.08 -21.96
C ARG A 1065 -1.84 -41.64 -21.73
N ALA A 1066 -1.62 -41.13 -20.52
CA ALA A 1066 -1.85 -39.73 -20.20
C ALA A 1066 -0.57 -39.03 -19.73
N ILE A 1067 -0.41 -37.77 -20.15
CA ILE A 1067 0.68 -36.90 -19.77
C ILE A 1067 0.16 -35.84 -18.80
N ILE A 1068 0.86 -35.70 -17.69
CA ILE A 1068 0.59 -34.73 -16.65
C ILE A 1068 1.78 -33.78 -16.58
N SER A 1069 1.57 -32.51 -16.89
CA SER A 1069 2.59 -31.48 -16.71
C SER A 1069 2.27 -30.63 -15.48
N LEU A 1070 2.98 -30.87 -14.38
CA LEU A 1070 2.91 -30.00 -13.21
C LEU A 1070 3.76 -28.75 -13.46
N MET A 1071 3.08 -27.68 -13.86
CA MET A 1071 3.66 -26.44 -14.35
C MET A 1071 4.19 -25.51 -13.23
N TYR A 1072 5.11 -24.62 -13.60
CA TYR A 1072 5.72 -23.60 -12.75
C TYR A 1072 6.56 -24.17 -11.59
N ARG A 1073 6.08 -24.03 -10.35
CA ARG A 1073 6.74 -24.49 -9.12
C ARG A 1073 5.96 -25.60 -8.44
N LEU A 1074 4.98 -26.19 -9.15
CA LEU A 1074 4.16 -27.27 -8.63
C LEU A 1074 4.88 -28.59 -8.76
N ASP A 1075 4.88 -29.34 -7.66
CA ASP A 1075 5.42 -30.69 -7.62
C ASP A 1075 4.60 -31.55 -6.65
N LEU A 1076 4.73 -32.86 -6.75
CA LEU A 1076 4.08 -33.81 -5.85
C LEU A 1076 4.82 -33.85 -4.52
N LYS A 1077 4.07 -33.85 -3.42
CA LYS A 1077 4.64 -33.94 -2.07
C LYS A 1077 5.33 -35.28 -1.81
N ASN A 1078 4.81 -36.35 -2.42
CA ASN A 1078 5.35 -37.70 -2.30
C ASN A 1078 5.16 -38.45 -3.63
N PHE A 1079 6.19 -38.46 -4.48
CA PHE A 1079 6.11 -39.10 -5.79
C PHE A 1079 5.98 -40.63 -5.72
N GLU A 1080 6.67 -41.29 -4.79
CA GLU A 1080 6.48 -42.73 -4.57
C GLU A 1080 5.07 -43.05 -4.06
N GLY A 1081 4.49 -42.16 -3.25
CA GLY A 1081 3.09 -42.29 -2.86
C GLY A 1081 2.11 -42.07 -4.01
N PHE A 1082 2.46 -41.18 -4.94
CA PHE A 1082 1.73 -40.99 -6.18
C PHE A 1082 1.79 -42.26 -7.07
N ARG A 1083 2.96 -42.89 -7.20
CA ARG A 1083 3.09 -44.18 -7.92
C ARG A 1083 2.21 -45.26 -7.32
N GLY A 1084 2.17 -45.36 -5.99
CA GLY A 1084 1.30 -46.29 -5.28
C GLY A 1084 -0.18 -46.06 -5.61
N ILE A 1085 -0.67 -44.83 -5.41
CA ILE A 1085 -2.09 -44.52 -5.60
C ILE A 1085 -2.53 -44.59 -7.07
N MET A 1086 -1.64 -44.31 -8.03
CA MET A 1086 -1.94 -44.52 -9.45
C MET A 1086 -2.25 -45.98 -9.77
N ARG A 1087 -1.60 -46.94 -9.11
CA ARG A 1087 -1.95 -48.38 -9.28
C ARG A 1087 -3.35 -48.68 -8.79
N ASP A 1088 -3.76 -48.08 -7.68
CA ASP A 1088 -5.11 -48.26 -7.16
C ASP A 1088 -6.17 -47.66 -8.11
N PHE A 1089 -5.82 -46.62 -8.86
CA PHE A 1089 -6.61 -46.07 -9.98
C PHE A 1089 -6.40 -46.81 -11.32
N GLY A 1090 -5.81 -48.01 -11.32
CA GLY A 1090 -5.64 -48.85 -12.52
C GLY A 1090 -4.56 -48.35 -13.49
N PHE A 1091 -3.63 -47.52 -13.03
CA PHE A 1091 -2.54 -46.96 -13.83
C PHE A 1091 -1.16 -47.45 -13.42
N ARG A 1092 -0.23 -47.45 -14.37
CA ARG A 1092 1.21 -47.56 -14.15
C ARG A 1092 1.90 -46.26 -14.56
N VAL A 1093 2.87 -45.79 -13.78
CA VAL A 1093 3.78 -44.72 -14.21
C VAL A 1093 4.78 -45.27 -15.22
N VAL A 1094 4.95 -44.58 -16.35
CA VAL A 1094 5.88 -44.93 -17.42
C VAL A 1094 7.18 -44.15 -17.19
N ASP A 1095 8.16 -44.80 -16.57
CA ASP A 1095 9.40 -44.16 -16.11
C ASP A 1095 10.23 -43.55 -17.25
N GLU A 1096 10.20 -44.15 -18.43
CA GLU A 1096 10.89 -43.66 -19.65
C GLU A 1096 10.42 -42.26 -20.09
N TYR A 1097 9.22 -41.87 -19.66
CA TYR A 1097 8.55 -40.62 -20.02
C TYR A 1097 8.13 -39.81 -18.77
N THR A 1098 8.82 -40.02 -17.65
CA THR A 1098 8.51 -39.37 -16.38
C THR A 1098 9.75 -38.83 -15.71
N ASP A 1099 9.88 -37.50 -15.64
CA ASP A 1099 10.98 -36.81 -14.97
C ASP A 1099 10.69 -35.30 -14.83
N HIS A 1100 11.55 -34.59 -14.10
CA HIS A 1100 11.58 -33.14 -14.09
C HIS A 1100 12.20 -32.60 -15.38
N VAL A 1101 11.41 -31.83 -16.13
CA VAL A 1101 11.90 -31.06 -17.27
C VAL A 1101 12.28 -29.67 -16.81
N GLN A 1102 13.54 -29.28 -17.01
CA GLN A 1102 14.01 -27.92 -16.75
C GLN A 1102 14.85 -27.40 -17.91
N GLU A 1103 14.49 -26.20 -18.39
CA GLU A 1103 15.26 -25.45 -19.38
C GLU A 1103 15.73 -24.14 -18.73
N GLY A 1104 17.01 -24.09 -18.36
CA GLY A 1104 17.63 -22.96 -17.68
C GLY A 1104 16.81 -22.45 -16.48
N ASN A 1105 16.53 -21.15 -16.48
CA ASN A 1105 15.61 -20.50 -15.53
C ASN A 1105 14.27 -20.10 -16.19
N THR A 1106 14.00 -20.55 -17.43
CA THR A 1106 12.85 -20.11 -18.24
C THR A 1106 11.66 -21.05 -18.09
N PHE A 1107 11.89 -22.35 -18.03
CA PHE A 1107 10.82 -23.35 -17.93
C PHE A 1107 11.17 -24.46 -16.92
N ARG A 1108 10.16 -24.93 -16.18
CA ARG A 1108 10.31 -26.04 -15.23
C ARG A 1108 8.99 -26.75 -14.98
N ALA A 1109 8.85 -28.00 -15.39
CA ALA A 1109 7.68 -28.81 -15.06
C ALA A 1109 8.07 -30.20 -14.59
N HIS A 1110 7.31 -30.79 -13.67
CA HIS A 1110 7.37 -32.24 -13.45
C HIS A 1110 6.43 -32.90 -14.45
N VAL A 1111 7.01 -33.60 -15.43
CA VAL A 1111 6.26 -34.30 -16.48
C VAL A 1111 6.12 -35.75 -16.07
N ILE A 1112 4.87 -36.23 -15.97
CA ILE A 1112 4.55 -37.57 -15.50
C ILE A 1112 3.68 -38.24 -16.56
N THR A 1113 4.10 -39.41 -17.01
CA THR A 1113 3.33 -40.22 -17.95
C THR A 1113 2.76 -41.43 -17.23
N ILE A 1114 1.45 -41.64 -17.35
CA ILE A 1114 0.74 -42.79 -16.80
C ILE A 1114 0.09 -43.60 -17.92
N GLU A 1115 -0.01 -44.91 -17.75
CA GLU A 1115 -0.60 -45.85 -18.70
C GLU A 1115 -1.73 -46.63 -18.04
N LYS A 1116 -2.89 -46.70 -18.70
CA LYS A 1116 -4.03 -47.49 -18.21
C LYS A 1116 -3.72 -48.97 -18.37
N ILE A 1117 -3.73 -49.70 -17.26
CA ILE A 1117 -3.55 -51.15 -17.22
C ILE A 1117 -4.90 -51.85 -17.08
N GLU A 1118 -5.74 -51.34 -16.18
CA GLU A 1118 -7.06 -51.92 -15.87
C GLU A 1118 -8.02 -50.86 -15.34
N SER A 1119 -9.28 -51.26 -15.14
CA SER A 1119 -10.28 -50.41 -14.48
C SER A 1119 -10.13 -50.49 -12.95
N PRO A 1120 -10.34 -49.38 -12.20
CA PRO A 1120 -10.17 -49.36 -10.75
C PRO A 1120 -11.16 -50.30 -10.03
N ALA A 1121 -10.73 -50.95 -8.95
CA ALA A 1121 -11.51 -51.95 -8.22
C ALA A 1121 -12.50 -51.39 -7.17
N GLY A 1122 -12.87 -50.10 -7.25
CA GLY A 1122 -13.77 -49.46 -6.29
C GLY A 1122 -14.03 -47.98 -6.60
N THR A 1123 -14.84 -47.36 -5.75
CA THR A 1123 -15.14 -45.92 -5.79
C THR A 1123 -13.94 -45.08 -5.34
N VAL A 1124 -13.96 -43.77 -5.65
CA VAL A 1124 -12.93 -42.82 -5.20
C VAL A 1124 -12.78 -42.84 -3.68
N GLU A 1125 -13.90 -42.87 -2.97
CA GLU A 1125 -13.97 -42.89 -1.52
C GLU A 1125 -13.34 -44.16 -0.94
N GLU A 1126 -13.63 -45.33 -1.52
CA GLU A 1126 -13.06 -46.62 -1.09
C GLU A 1126 -11.54 -46.68 -1.31
N ILE A 1127 -11.07 -46.25 -2.48
CA ILE A 1127 -9.64 -46.21 -2.82
C ILE A 1127 -8.90 -45.27 -1.84
N VAL A 1128 -9.45 -44.09 -1.59
CA VAL A 1128 -8.81 -43.12 -0.67
C VAL A 1128 -8.91 -43.56 0.80
N ALA A 1129 -9.98 -44.25 1.21
CA ALA A 1129 -10.18 -44.71 2.57
C ALA A 1129 -9.29 -45.92 2.95
N THR A 1130 -9.03 -46.82 1.99
CA THR A 1130 -8.22 -48.03 2.21
C THR A 1130 -6.71 -47.79 2.02
N GLY A 1131 -6.34 -46.69 1.37
CA GLY A 1131 -4.93 -46.31 1.15
C GLY A 1131 -4.21 -45.82 2.42
N PRO A 1132 -2.98 -46.30 2.71
CA PRO A 1132 -2.10 -45.72 3.72
C PRO A 1132 -1.96 -44.19 3.59
N SER A 1133 -1.96 -43.45 4.71
CA SER A 1133 -1.90 -41.98 4.73
C SER A 1133 -0.72 -41.39 3.93
N ARG A 1134 0.41 -42.10 3.87
CA ARG A 1134 1.59 -41.77 3.06
C ARG A 1134 1.33 -41.81 1.55
N PHE A 1135 0.44 -42.67 1.08
CA PHE A 1135 0.05 -42.82 -0.32
C PHE A 1135 -1.03 -41.81 -0.72
N VAL A 1136 -1.99 -41.52 0.17
CA VAL A 1136 -2.96 -40.42 0.00
C VAL A 1136 -2.26 -39.05 -0.07
N ALA A 1137 -1.13 -38.88 0.61
CA ALA A 1137 -0.29 -37.69 0.46
C ALA A 1137 0.33 -37.54 -0.94
N GLY A 1138 0.34 -38.59 -1.76
CA GLY A 1138 0.81 -38.57 -3.14
C GLY A 1138 0.00 -37.69 -4.07
N LEU A 1139 -1.28 -37.44 -3.77
CA LEU A 1139 -2.11 -36.49 -4.54
C LEU A 1139 -2.02 -35.05 -4.04
N LYS A 1140 -1.16 -34.75 -3.05
CA LYS A 1140 -0.93 -33.39 -2.54
C LYS A 1140 0.23 -32.73 -3.26
N PHE A 1141 0.11 -31.44 -3.53
CA PHE A 1141 1.18 -30.65 -4.11
C PHE A 1141 2.07 -29.99 -3.05
N ASN A 1142 3.31 -29.70 -3.43
CA ASN A 1142 4.22 -28.80 -2.75
C ASN A 1142 4.58 -27.62 -3.69
N GLN A 1143 5.20 -26.58 -3.14
CA GLN A 1143 5.85 -25.56 -3.95
C GLN A 1143 7.36 -25.66 -3.84
N GLN A 1144 8.03 -25.74 -4.98
CA GLN A 1144 9.49 -25.67 -5.05
C GLN A 1144 10.01 -24.23 -4.86
N LYS A 1145 11.22 -24.09 -4.30
CA LYS A 1145 11.92 -22.80 -4.11
C LYS A 1145 12.63 -22.35 -5.40
N GLY A 1146 12.63 -21.04 -5.69
CA GLY A 1146 13.32 -20.42 -6.85
C GLY A 1146 12.39 -19.57 -7.71
N ASN A 1147 12.92 -18.56 -8.43
CA ASN A 1147 12.16 -17.70 -9.34
C ASN A 1147 12.48 -18.05 -10.80
N LEU A 1148 11.44 -18.23 -11.62
CA LEU A 1148 11.58 -18.33 -13.08
C LEU A 1148 11.82 -16.93 -13.65
N ARG A 1149 12.72 -16.81 -14.62
CA ARG A 1149 13.00 -15.59 -15.38
C ARG A 1149 12.78 -15.88 -16.85
N ASN A 1150 12.17 -14.95 -17.60
CA ASN A 1150 11.94 -15.08 -19.04
C ASN A 1150 11.14 -16.35 -19.42
N SER A 1151 10.06 -16.65 -18.70
CA SER A 1151 9.19 -17.80 -18.97
C SER A 1151 8.44 -17.77 -20.30
N ARG A 1152 8.60 -16.67 -21.04
CA ARG A 1152 8.11 -16.49 -22.41
C ARG A 1152 9.01 -17.09 -23.49
N LYS A 1153 10.25 -17.46 -23.12
CA LYS A 1153 11.18 -18.06 -24.08
C LYS A 1153 10.67 -19.44 -24.50
N THR A 1154 10.53 -19.67 -25.80
CA THR A 1154 10.15 -20.97 -26.34
C THR A 1154 11.22 -22.01 -26.02
N VAL A 1155 10.79 -23.16 -25.48
CA VAL A 1155 11.67 -24.31 -25.23
C VAL A 1155 11.96 -25.00 -26.56
N LEU A 1156 13.24 -25.10 -26.93
CA LEU A 1156 13.68 -25.69 -28.22
C LEU A 1156 13.95 -27.18 -28.12
N GLY A 1157 14.44 -27.62 -26.98
CA GLY A 1157 14.66 -29.01 -26.64
C GLY A 1157 14.57 -29.18 -25.13
N PHE A 1158 14.46 -30.42 -24.68
CA PHE A 1158 14.38 -30.72 -23.26
C PHE A 1158 14.94 -32.11 -22.98
N LYS A 1159 15.41 -32.30 -21.75
CA LYS A 1159 15.85 -33.60 -21.23
C LYS A 1159 14.74 -34.20 -20.37
N LEU A 1160 14.45 -35.48 -20.58
CA LEU A 1160 13.45 -36.24 -19.81
C LEU A 1160 13.95 -37.68 -19.65
N ALA A 1161 14.04 -38.17 -18.41
CA ALA A 1161 14.52 -39.52 -18.09
C ALA A 1161 15.87 -39.84 -18.76
N GLU A 1162 16.82 -38.91 -18.65
CA GLU A 1162 18.15 -38.98 -19.26
C GLU A 1162 18.21 -38.96 -20.80
N ARG A 1163 17.09 -38.83 -21.50
CA ARG A 1163 17.03 -38.71 -22.97
C ARG A 1163 16.84 -37.26 -23.42
N ASP A 1164 17.54 -36.86 -24.47
CA ASP A 1164 17.38 -35.55 -25.10
C ASP A 1164 16.29 -35.58 -26.16
N TYR A 1165 15.35 -34.64 -26.07
CA TYR A 1165 14.25 -34.45 -27.01
C TYR A 1165 14.40 -33.10 -27.71
N GLN A 1166 14.18 -33.09 -29.02
CA GLN A 1166 13.97 -31.86 -29.78
C GLN A 1166 12.47 -31.61 -29.90
N VAL A 1167 12.04 -30.38 -29.59
CA VAL A 1167 10.64 -30.02 -29.69
C VAL A 1167 10.19 -30.05 -31.14
N LYS A 1168 9.06 -30.72 -31.41
CA LYS A 1168 8.46 -30.79 -32.75
C LYS A 1168 7.52 -29.61 -32.97
N PHE A 1169 8.01 -28.58 -33.64
CA PHE A 1169 7.24 -27.37 -33.96
C PHE A 1169 6.38 -27.55 -35.22
N ASN A 1170 5.21 -26.91 -35.24
CA ASN A 1170 4.38 -26.76 -36.44
C ASN A 1170 4.77 -25.53 -37.27
N LYS A 1171 4.12 -25.31 -38.42
CA LYS A 1171 4.41 -24.15 -39.29
C LYS A 1171 4.23 -22.80 -38.60
N GLU A 1172 3.21 -22.64 -37.75
CA GLU A 1172 2.93 -21.39 -37.06
C GLU A 1172 4.02 -21.05 -36.02
N ASP A 1173 4.40 -22.03 -35.20
CA ASP A 1173 5.50 -21.89 -34.23
C ASP A 1173 6.83 -21.60 -34.94
N LEU A 1174 7.11 -22.29 -36.06
CA LEU A 1174 8.30 -22.05 -36.88
C LEU A 1174 8.28 -20.67 -37.56
N ALA A 1175 7.12 -20.14 -37.94
CA ALA A 1175 7.00 -18.79 -38.48
C ALA A 1175 7.33 -17.74 -37.42
N MET A 1176 6.76 -17.86 -36.22
CA MET A 1176 7.06 -17.00 -35.07
C MET A 1176 8.55 -17.03 -34.71
N MET A 1177 9.15 -18.22 -34.62
CA MET A 1177 10.57 -18.35 -34.28
C MET A 1177 11.49 -17.74 -35.34
N ARG A 1178 11.17 -17.94 -36.63
CA ARG A 1178 11.93 -17.34 -37.74
C ARG A 1178 11.86 -15.82 -37.69
N GLU A 1179 10.67 -15.26 -37.47
CA GLU A 1179 10.49 -13.81 -37.37
C GLU A 1179 11.30 -13.21 -36.21
N GLU A 1180 11.26 -13.85 -35.04
CA GLU A 1180 12.04 -13.42 -33.88
C GLU A 1180 13.55 -13.47 -34.16
N GLU A 1181 14.03 -14.57 -34.75
CA GLU A 1181 15.44 -14.72 -35.04
C GLU A 1181 15.92 -13.73 -36.10
N GLU A 1182 15.14 -13.52 -37.16
CA GLU A 1182 15.41 -12.52 -38.21
C GLU A 1182 15.42 -11.12 -37.64
N THR A 1183 14.44 -10.79 -36.79
CA THR A 1183 14.37 -9.49 -36.10
C THR A 1183 15.57 -9.26 -35.19
N LEU A 1184 15.95 -10.27 -34.41
CA LEU A 1184 17.12 -10.21 -33.54
C LEU A 1184 18.41 -10.05 -34.34
N ARG A 1185 18.57 -10.82 -35.42
CA ARG A 1185 19.74 -10.73 -36.32
C ARG A 1185 19.82 -9.36 -36.97
N GLU A 1186 18.72 -8.83 -37.49
CA GLU A 1186 18.72 -7.51 -38.14
C GLU A 1186 19.01 -6.40 -37.14
N GLY A 1187 18.39 -6.38 -35.95
CA GLY A 1187 18.69 -5.34 -34.97
C GLY A 1187 20.13 -5.41 -34.43
N LYS A 1188 20.70 -6.61 -34.24
CA LYS A 1188 22.14 -6.78 -33.93
C LYS A 1188 23.04 -6.27 -35.06
N ARG A 1189 22.66 -6.53 -36.31
CA ARG A 1189 23.37 -6.04 -37.50
C ARG A 1189 23.31 -4.52 -37.58
N LEU A 1190 22.17 -3.90 -37.26
CA LEU A 1190 22.03 -2.44 -37.19
C LEU A 1190 22.94 -1.86 -36.11
N LYS A 1191 22.89 -2.39 -34.88
CA LYS A 1191 23.79 -2.01 -33.78
C LYS A 1191 25.26 -2.09 -34.20
N HIS A 1192 25.69 -3.22 -34.78
CA HIS A 1192 27.07 -3.40 -35.23
C HIS A 1192 27.45 -2.44 -36.37
N ARG A 1193 26.57 -2.24 -37.35
CA ARG A 1193 26.83 -1.37 -38.51
C ARG A 1193 27.07 0.08 -38.10
N TYR A 1194 26.32 0.57 -37.12
CA TYR A 1194 26.36 1.98 -36.71
C TYR A 1194 27.21 2.23 -35.45
N GLY A 1195 27.77 1.18 -34.83
CA GLY A 1195 28.66 1.29 -33.66
C GLY A 1195 27.96 1.48 -32.32
N GLY A 1196 26.63 1.43 -32.27
CA GLY A 1196 25.80 1.62 -31.09
C GLY A 1196 24.32 1.78 -31.48
N ILE A 1197 23.39 1.52 -30.55
CA ILE A 1197 21.94 1.68 -30.81
C ILE A 1197 21.58 3.17 -30.98
N GLU A 1198 22.22 4.04 -30.19
CA GLU A 1198 22.08 5.49 -30.22
C GLU A 1198 22.50 6.13 -31.55
N LEU A 1199 23.38 5.45 -32.30
CA LEU A 1199 23.91 5.94 -33.58
C LEU A 1199 23.08 5.47 -34.79
N ILE A 1200 22.05 4.64 -34.59
CA ILE A 1200 21.22 4.15 -35.70
C ILE A 1200 20.36 5.31 -36.25
N PRO A 1201 20.45 5.62 -37.56
CA PRO A 1201 19.69 6.72 -38.14
C PRO A 1201 18.17 6.52 -38.06
N VAL A 1202 17.43 7.60 -37.74
CA VAL A 1202 15.96 7.60 -37.63
C VAL A 1202 15.28 7.03 -38.88
N GLY A 1203 15.76 7.38 -40.07
CA GLY A 1203 15.20 6.87 -41.33
C GLY A 1203 15.37 5.36 -41.51
N ILE A 1204 16.38 4.75 -40.87
CA ILE A 1204 16.57 3.30 -40.85
C ILE A 1204 15.61 2.65 -39.87
N LEU A 1205 15.53 3.19 -38.64
CA LEU A 1205 14.59 2.73 -37.61
C LEU A 1205 13.15 2.73 -38.15
N ARG A 1206 12.75 3.81 -38.82
CA ARG A 1206 11.43 3.93 -39.44
C ARG A 1206 11.18 2.90 -40.55
N ARG A 1207 12.15 2.68 -41.45
CA ARG A 1207 12.01 1.70 -42.55
C ARG A 1207 12.00 0.26 -42.08
N GLN A 1208 12.69 -0.05 -40.99
CA GLN A 1208 12.82 -1.40 -40.44
C GLN A 1208 11.81 -1.67 -39.30
N GLU A 1209 10.98 -0.66 -38.97
CA GLU A 1209 9.96 -0.69 -37.91
C GLU A 1209 10.53 -1.01 -36.52
N PHE A 1210 11.75 -0.55 -36.26
CA PHE A 1210 12.31 -0.57 -34.92
C PHE A 1210 12.00 0.73 -34.19
N VAL A 1211 11.76 0.61 -32.89
CA VAL A 1211 11.67 1.72 -31.95
C VAL A 1211 12.92 1.70 -31.07
N ARG A 1212 13.63 2.81 -31.02
CA ARG A 1212 14.74 3.05 -30.10
C ARG A 1212 14.22 3.87 -28.91
N MET A 1213 14.67 3.54 -27.70
CA MET A 1213 14.37 4.30 -26.48
C MET A 1213 15.58 4.34 -25.53
N LEU A 1214 15.72 5.43 -24.79
CA LEU A 1214 16.64 5.59 -23.67
C LEU A 1214 15.93 5.22 -22.36
N LEU A 1215 16.33 4.11 -21.74
CA LEU A 1215 15.80 3.67 -20.45
C LEU A 1215 16.89 3.68 -19.38
N ASN A 1216 16.70 4.49 -18.32
CA ASN A 1216 17.69 4.83 -17.30
C ASN A 1216 18.93 5.53 -17.89
N ASP A 1217 19.85 4.76 -18.47
CA ASP A 1217 21.11 5.25 -19.07
C ASP A 1217 21.55 4.38 -20.27
N ARG A 1218 20.63 3.56 -20.82
CA ARG A 1218 20.93 2.66 -21.93
C ARG A 1218 19.91 2.79 -23.04
N TYR A 1219 20.41 2.78 -24.27
CA TYR A 1219 19.57 2.66 -25.45
C TYR A 1219 19.17 1.22 -25.67
N ILE A 1220 17.89 1.04 -25.96
CA ILE A 1220 17.27 -0.24 -26.29
C ILE A 1220 16.54 -0.09 -27.61
N LEU A 1221 16.59 -1.15 -28.41
CA LEU A 1221 15.90 -1.29 -29.66
C LEU A 1221 14.78 -2.34 -29.51
N PHE A 1222 13.56 -1.96 -29.85
CA PHE A 1222 12.35 -2.75 -29.74
C PHE A 1222 11.70 -2.95 -31.12
N LYS A 1223 11.13 -4.13 -31.35
CA LYS A 1223 10.23 -4.38 -32.48
C LYS A 1223 9.16 -5.40 -32.10
N ARG A 1224 7.89 -5.04 -32.27
CA ARG A 1224 6.76 -5.95 -32.07
C ARG A 1224 6.80 -7.05 -33.14
N LEU A 1225 6.45 -8.27 -32.75
CA LEU A 1225 6.33 -9.40 -33.67
C LEU A 1225 4.93 -9.47 -34.25
N THR A 1226 4.84 -9.83 -35.52
CA THR A 1226 3.60 -10.00 -36.27
C THR A 1226 2.99 -11.39 -36.05
N HIS A 1227 3.81 -12.41 -35.78
CA HIS A 1227 3.39 -13.76 -35.43
C HIS A 1227 3.62 -14.02 -33.93
N GLY A 1228 2.56 -14.26 -33.16
CA GLY A 1228 2.66 -14.86 -31.82
C GLY A 1228 2.65 -13.95 -30.58
N GLY A 1229 2.37 -12.65 -30.71
CA GLY A 1229 2.30 -11.71 -29.58
C GLY A 1229 3.67 -11.33 -28.98
N GLY A 1230 3.81 -10.13 -28.40
CA GLY A 1230 5.05 -9.62 -27.80
C GLY A 1230 6.04 -8.97 -28.80
N GLY A 1231 7.29 -8.78 -28.39
CA GLY A 1231 8.33 -8.17 -29.22
C GLY A 1231 9.76 -8.57 -28.89
N VAL A 1232 10.68 -8.24 -29.79
CA VAL A 1232 12.12 -8.43 -29.64
C VAL A 1232 12.75 -7.19 -29.06
N LYS A 1233 13.63 -7.40 -28.07
CA LYS A 1233 14.43 -6.37 -27.41
C LYS A 1233 15.91 -6.62 -27.66
N ILE A 1234 16.66 -5.56 -27.95
CA ILE A 1234 18.11 -5.56 -28.10
C ILE A 1234 18.68 -4.40 -27.29
N ASP A 1235 19.66 -4.65 -26.43
CA ASP A 1235 20.32 -3.61 -25.65
C ASP A 1235 21.81 -3.45 -26.01
N ASN A 1236 22.45 -2.41 -25.47
CA ASN A 1236 23.87 -2.16 -25.70
C ASN A 1236 24.81 -3.21 -25.05
N ASN A 1237 24.35 -3.99 -24.08
CA ASN A 1237 25.15 -5.02 -23.39
C ASN A 1237 25.11 -6.41 -24.07
N PHE A 1238 24.18 -6.62 -25.01
CA PHE A 1238 23.98 -7.86 -25.77
C PHE A 1238 24.89 -8.06 -26.98
#